data_AF-A0A9E3L0G6-F1
#
_entry.id   AF-A0A9E3L0G6-F1
#
_cell.length_a   1.000
_cell.length_b   1.000
_cell.length_c   1.000
_cell.angle_alpha   90.00
_cell.angle_beta   90.00
_cell.angle_gamma   90.00
#
_symmetry.space_group_name_H-M   'P 1'
#
loop_
_entity.id
_entity.type
_entity.pdbx_description
1 polymer ?
#
loop_
_entity_poly.entity_id
_entity_poly.type
_entity_poly.pdbx_seq_one_letter_code
_entity_poly.pdbx_strand_id
1 'polypeptide(L)'
;MKASDTSSAKRALLFAAVMLACGALLSTPARRGAAQSASPVLISQAGSTRAVAYESTTRVPEPFAPTAPVRFGPDERTRLMLFAMNLHLAPGEDAASMTADAEDEAHRTYALAVEHVGPVPGQEWMTSIVVRLNDQLAADAGDVLVRITYKGAPSNRVRVALGHVGGGPPDDPGSVPTPAVAAPTPTPNSNPVTAGNLSTSDVQTVIAQAVSAAAALNRAVTVAVTDREGNTLGLFRMTGAPTTTRISGGGLSGQGLEGLDVPSQLAAVSKAGTASVFSTQGNAFTSRTASFIIQEHFPPGTAFQPGGPLFGVQFSQLPCSDIKRPALPLGLSADPGSAPLYKNGAAVGGVGIEGDGLYTLDKDPADFDKPFEELVAVAAQRGFQPPDLIRGDNIIVGGVRLAYLNVTDADAPRPATTPFASLSGTLLSPVVAAQPSEFVPTTTGGVSGAADTRFFPFVGSTSGSANALTAADVQRIINQAAQQADITRAAIRQPLGSAARVSISVVDVDGNVLGIFRTTDAPVFGFDVSVQKARTAAFYSNRNAGALLRAAGFGSYVDRAAADGLRLDGSVAFTDRAGGFLSRPFYPDGLNPNPAGPFSREITEWSVFNDGLQLDLVKTNLLAALSGANVNCTSIPNLPNGIQIFPGSVPLYKNGELVGAIGISGDGVEQDDLISAAGANGYEPPAAIRADQIIVRGTRLPFLKFPRSPNL
;
A
#
# COMPACT_ATOMS: atom_id res chain seq x y z
N MET A 1 71.56 5.72 52.57
CA MET A 1 71.81 6.57 51.39
C MET A 1 71.30 5.84 50.16
N LYS A 2 70.47 6.52 49.35
CA LYS A 2 70.24 6.43 47.89
C LYS A 2 71.24 5.54 47.09
N ALA A 3 70.92 4.84 45.99
CA ALA A 3 69.77 4.85 45.06
C ALA A 3 69.81 3.67 44.04
N SER A 4 68.62 3.39 43.48
CA SER A 4 68.21 3.05 42.09
C SER A 4 68.95 1.95 41.31
N ASP A 5 68.38 0.77 41.01
CA ASP A 5 67.13 0.39 40.30
C ASP A 5 67.25 0.42 38.75
N THR A 6 67.80 -0.66 38.20
CA THR A 6 67.92 -0.97 36.76
C THR A 6 66.75 -1.79 36.22
N SER A 7 65.61 -1.91 36.94
CA SER A 7 64.48 -2.74 36.50
C SER A 7 63.47 -2.04 35.57
N SER A 8 63.54 -0.71 35.44
CA SER A 8 62.61 0.10 34.64
C SER A 8 62.82 -0.02 33.12
N ALA A 9 64.07 -0.18 32.67
CA ALA A 9 64.40 -0.17 31.23
C ALA A 9 63.95 -1.42 30.46
N LYS A 10 63.89 -2.60 31.12
CA LYS A 10 63.49 -3.86 30.46
C LYS A 10 61.97 -4.03 30.37
N ARG A 11 61.18 -3.39 31.24
CA ARG A 11 59.71 -3.38 31.13
C ARG A 11 59.21 -2.40 30.08
N ALA A 12 59.95 -1.32 29.82
CA ALA A 12 59.60 -0.34 28.78
C ALA A 12 59.76 -0.90 27.34
N LEU A 13 60.78 -1.74 27.08
CA LEU A 13 60.97 -2.33 25.75
C LEU A 13 59.95 -3.43 25.41
N LEU A 14 59.47 -4.20 26.39
CA LEU A 14 58.44 -5.22 26.15
C LEU A 14 57.06 -4.59 25.91
N PHE A 15 56.75 -3.46 26.56
CA PHE A 15 55.51 -2.71 26.32
C PHE A 15 55.50 -2.00 24.95
N ALA A 16 56.66 -1.54 24.47
CA ALA A 16 56.78 -0.91 23.15
C ALA A 16 56.61 -1.92 22.00
N ALA A 17 57.09 -3.16 22.15
CA ALA A 17 56.94 -4.20 21.13
C ALA A 17 55.50 -4.75 21.00
N VAL A 18 54.75 -4.79 22.11
CA VAL A 18 53.33 -5.21 22.09
C VAL A 18 52.41 -4.09 21.54
N MET A 19 52.77 -2.81 21.74
CA MET A 19 52.05 -1.68 21.15
C MET A 19 52.30 -1.51 19.64
N LEU A 20 53.49 -1.88 19.12
CA LEU A 20 53.75 -1.86 17.67
C LEU A 20 53.11 -3.04 16.92
N ALA A 21 52.88 -4.18 17.57
CA ALA A 21 52.21 -5.34 16.96
C ALA A 21 50.67 -5.23 16.95
N CYS A 22 50.07 -4.46 17.87
CA CYS A 22 48.64 -4.15 17.86
C CYS A 22 48.25 -3.00 16.90
N GLY A 23 49.22 -2.18 16.45
CA GLY A 23 48.98 -1.10 15.48
C GLY A 23 48.86 -1.56 14.02
N ALA A 24 49.14 -2.83 13.71
CA ALA A 24 49.20 -3.35 12.34
C ALA A 24 48.05 -4.29 11.95
N LEU A 25 47.03 -4.48 12.81
CA LEU A 25 45.86 -5.34 12.54
C LEU A 25 44.51 -4.60 12.61
N LEU A 26 44.54 -3.27 12.65
CA LEU A 26 43.39 -2.39 12.45
C LEU A 26 43.63 -1.49 11.24
N SER A 27 43.82 -2.11 10.07
CA SER A 27 43.65 -1.43 8.78
C SER A 27 42.43 -2.04 8.09
N THR A 28 41.24 -1.64 8.55
CA THR A 28 40.14 -1.53 7.61
C THR A 28 40.60 -0.56 6.52
N PRO A 29 40.29 -0.80 5.23
CA PRO A 29 40.52 0.25 4.26
C PRO A 29 39.67 1.43 4.74
N ALA A 30 40.33 2.51 5.15
CA ALA A 30 39.67 3.79 5.24
C ALA A 30 38.97 3.94 3.89
N ARG A 31 37.63 3.97 3.89
CA ARG A 31 36.87 4.50 2.77
C ARG A 31 37.44 5.89 2.58
N ARG A 32 38.37 6.05 1.64
CA ARG A 32 38.67 7.35 1.06
C ARG A 32 37.31 7.88 0.67
N GLY A 33 36.86 8.94 1.34
CA GLY A 33 35.67 9.66 0.93
C GLY A 33 35.80 9.88 -0.57
N ALA A 34 34.82 9.40 -1.32
CA ALA A 34 34.77 9.70 -2.74
C ALA A 34 34.78 11.23 -2.85
N ALA A 35 35.82 11.78 -3.46
CA ALA A 35 35.79 13.17 -3.86
C ALA A 35 34.59 13.34 -4.78
N GLN A 36 33.73 14.33 -4.50
CA GLN A 36 32.58 14.64 -5.33
C GLN A 36 33.06 14.99 -6.75
N SER A 37 32.90 14.05 -7.70
CA SER A 37 33.49 14.15 -9.04
C SER A 37 32.63 14.93 -10.05
N ALA A 38 31.42 15.33 -9.65
CA ALA A 38 30.45 16.01 -10.50
C ALA A 38 29.93 17.28 -9.81
N SER A 39 29.71 18.35 -10.59
CA SER A 39 29.04 19.56 -10.11
C SER A 39 27.63 19.23 -9.58
N PRO A 40 27.16 19.94 -8.53
CA PRO A 40 25.77 19.84 -8.10
C PRO A 40 24.82 20.18 -9.25
N VAL A 41 23.66 19.53 -9.32
CA VAL A 41 22.64 19.82 -10.34
C VAL A 41 21.33 20.16 -9.63
N LEU A 42 20.89 21.41 -9.69
CA LEU A 42 19.58 21.82 -9.21
C LEU A 42 18.49 21.18 -10.07
N ILE A 43 17.49 20.61 -9.40
CA ILE A 43 16.40 19.86 -10.03
C ILE A 43 15.36 20.85 -10.58
N SER A 44 15.01 20.67 -11.86
CA SER A 44 13.97 21.45 -12.54
C SER A 44 12.78 20.60 -12.94
N GLN A 45 11.71 21.22 -13.44
CA GLN A 45 10.57 20.53 -14.02
C GLN A 45 10.95 19.84 -15.34
N ALA A 46 10.30 18.75 -15.74
CA ALA A 46 10.71 17.98 -16.93
C ALA A 46 10.65 18.75 -18.26
N GLY A 47 9.81 19.79 -18.37
CA GLY A 47 9.66 20.61 -19.57
C GLY A 47 10.23 22.02 -19.46
N SER A 48 10.91 22.36 -18.35
CA SER A 48 11.35 23.74 -18.06
C SER A 48 12.57 23.77 -17.14
N THR A 49 13.39 24.81 -17.25
CA THR A 49 14.48 25.13 -16.30
C THR A 49 13.97 25.64 -14.95
N ARG A 50 12.64 25.80 -14.82
CA ARG A 50 11.95 26.17 -13.58
C ARG A 50 12.17 25.14 -12.48
N ALA A 51 12.62 25.61 -11.32
CA ALA A 51 13.01 24.76 -10.21
C ALA A 51 11.82 23.98 -9.66
N VAL A 52 12.09 22.77 -9.15
CA VAL A 52 11.23 22.20 -8.12
C VAL A 52 11.61 22.89 -6.81
N ALA A 53 10.77 23.80 -6.33
CA ALA A 53 11.05 24.62 -5.16
C ALA A 53 9.79 24.87 -4.34
N TYR A 54 9.97 25.06 -3.03
CA TYR A 54 8.89 25.39 -2.10
C TYR A 54 9.33 26.44 -1.08
N GLU A 55 8.39 27.16 -0.51
CA GLU A 55 8.65 27.85 0.76
C GLU A 55 8.87 26.79 1.86
N SER A 56 9.98 26.90 2.58
CA SER A 56 10.50 25.85 3.46
C SER A 56 9.54 25.38 4.56
N THR A 57 8.65 26.26 5.02
CA THR A 57 7.75 26.00 6.14
C THR A 57 6.37 25.56 5.67
N THR A 58 5.75 26.37 4.83
CA THR A 58 4.37 26.22 4.34
C THR A 58 4.25 25.24 3.19
N ARG A 59 5.38 24.90 2.55
CA ARG A 59 5.47 24.02 1.36
C ARG A 59 4.63 24.53 0.17
N VAL A 60 4.36 25.83 0.14
CA VAL A 60 3.67 26.48 -0.96
C VAL A 60 4.66 26.67 -2.12
N PRO A 61 4.29 26.32 -3.37
CA PRO A 61 5.13 26.58 -4.53
C PRO A 61 5.09 28.07 -4.93
N GLU A 62 5.90 28.43 -5.92
CA GLU A 62 5.96 29.79 -6.46
C GLU A 62 4.63 30.28 -7.10
N PRO A 63 4.42 31.60 -7.30
CA PRO A 63 5.34 32.70 -7.03
C PRO A 63 5.54 32.92 -5.53
N PHE A 64 6.80 33.10 -5.11
CA PHE A 64 7.12 33.27 -3.70
C PHE A 64 6.97 34.73 -3.27
N ALA A 65 6.30 34.96 -2.15
CA ALA A 65 6.30 36.26 -1.50
C ALA A 65 7.71 36.57 -0.95
N PRO A 66 8.12 37.85 -0.86
CA PRO A 66 9.41 38.24 -0.28
C PRO A 66 9.50 37.94 1.22
N THR A 67 8.35 37.90 1.89
CA THR A 67 8.22 37.67 3.33
C THR A 67 7.40 36.43 3.61
N ALA A 68 7.87 35.62 4.55
CA ALA A 68 7.19 34.41 4.99
C ALA A 68 5.90 34.78 5.76
N PRO A 69 4.78 34.08 5.53
CA PRO A 69 3.53 34.33 6.25
C PRO A 69 3.59 33.91 7.72
N VAL A 70 4.57 33.09 8.10
CA VAL A 70 4.79 32.62 9.47
C VAL A 70 6.25 32.85 9.86
N ARG A 71 6.48 33.50 11.00
CA ARG A 71 7.80 33.88 11.48
C ARG A 71 8.46 32.73 12.25
N PHE A 72 9.26 31.92 11.56
CA PHE A 72 10.14 30.91 12.15
C PHE A 72 11.60 31.36 12.05
N GLY A 73 12.02 32.28 12.90
CA GLY A 73 13.40 32.78 12.92
C GLY A 73 13.54 34.23 13.37
N PRO A 74 14.77 34.79 13.28
CA PRO A 74 15.03 36.17 13.69
C PRO A 74 14.37 37.21 12.77
N ASP A 75 14.04 36.84 11.53
CA ASP A 75 13.48 37.72 10.51
C ASP A 75 12.26 37.10 9.80
N GLU A 76 11.65 37.87 8.91
CA GLU A 76 10.42 37.49 8.17
C GLU A 76 10.69 37.20 6.69
N ARG A 77 11.94 37.06 6.25
CA ARG A 77 12.23 36.76 4.84
C ARG A 77 11.84 35.34 4.49
N THR A 78 11.36 35.16 3.26
CA THR A 78 11.05 33.85 2.73
C THR A 78 12.30 32.98 2.62
N ARG A 79 12.18 31.73 3.08
CA ARG A 79 13.17 30.67 2.88
C ARG A 79 12.71 29.76 1.75
N LEU A 80 13.50 29.66 0.70
CA LEU A 80 13.25 28.75 -0.41
C LEU A 80 13.96 27.43 -0.16
N MET A 81 13.21 26.35 -0.22
CA MET A 81 13.74 24.98 -0.26
C MET A 81 13.89 24.57 -1.73
N LEU A 82 15.14 24.31 -2.11
CA LEU A 82 15.57 23.82 -3.42
C LEU A 82 16.06 22.38 -3.27
N PHE A 83 16.12 21.65 -4.39
CA PHE A 83 16.63 20.28 -4.41
C PHE A 83 17.74 20.12 -5.44
N ALA A 84 18.76 19.34 -5.09
CA ALA A 84 19.89 19.06 -5.97
C ALA A 84 20.23 17.56 -6.04
N MET A 85 20.65 17.14 -7.22
CA MET A 85 21.38 15.89 -7.47
C MET A 85 22.89 16.15 -7.40
N ASN A 86 23.68 15.08 -7.30
CA ASN A 86 25.15 15.13 -7.29
C ASN A 86 25.72 16.05 -6.21
N LEU A 87 25.06 16.16 -5.06
CA LEU A 87 25.50 16.97 -3.93
C LEU A 87 25.53 16.13 -2.66
N HIS A 88 26.72 15.87 -2.12
CA HIS A 88 26.88 15.17 -0.85
C HIS A 88 27.96 15.88 -0.04
N LEU A 89 27.58 16.41 1.12
CA LEU A 89 28.52 17.04 2.03
C LEU A 89 29.50 16.00 2.59
N ALA A 90 30.77 16.38 2.76
CA ALA A 90 31.74 15.51 3.42
C ALA A 90 31.41 15.41 4.92
N PRO A 91 31.83 14.33 5.61
CA PRO A 91 31.57 14.18 7.04
C PRO A 91 32.06 15.40 7.83
N GLY A 92 31.15 16.02 8.59
CA GLY A 92 31.43 17.23 9.40
C GLY A 92 31.25 18.56 8.67
N GLU A 93 30.91 18.56 7.38
CA GLU A 93 30.50 19.78 6.66
C GLU A 93 29.01 20.06 6.84
N ASP A 94 28.65 21.34 6.77
CA ASP A 94 27.29 21.85 6.93
C ASP A 94 26.96 22.93 5.88
N ALA A 95 25.88 23.68 6.09
CA ALA A 95 25.45 24.76 5.21
C ALA A 95 26.53 25.82 4.93
N ALA A 96 27.49 26.04 5.83
CA ALA A 96 28.57 27.00 5.64
C ALA A 96 29.57 26.59 4.56
N SER A 97 29.55 25.32 4.13
CA SER A 97 30.37 24.81 3.02
C SER A 97 29.84 25.17 1.63
N MET A 98 28.67 25.83 1.56
CA MET A 98 27.97 26.16 0.33
C MET A 98 27.65 27.65 0.22
N THR A 99 27.52 28.11 -1.01
CA THR A 99 27.02 29.45 -1.34
C THR A 99 25.89 29.35 -2.35
N ALA A 100 25.00 30.34 -2.34
CA ALA A 100 23.91 30.45 -3.30
C ALA A 100 23.71 31.90 -3.74
N ASP A 101 23.28 32.08 -4.99
CA ASP A 101 23.03 33.39 -5.56
C ASP A 101 21.79 33.38 -6.46
N ALA A 102 21.13 34.54 -6.58
CA ALA A 102 20.04 34.79 -7.52
C ALA A 102 20.39 35.96 -8.45
N GLU A 103 20.00 35.88 -9.71
CA GLU A 103 20.15 36.96 -10.70
C GLU A 103 18.79 37.44 -11.21
N ASP A 104 18.58 38.76 -11.22
CA ASP A 104 17.36 39.41 -11.73
C ASP A 104 17.46 39.83 -13.20
N GLU A 105 16.38 40.39 -13.76
CA GLU A 105 16.32 40.87 -15.15
C GLU A 105 17.37 41.95 -15.47
N ALA A 106 17.79 42.72 -14.46
CA ALA A 106 18.83 43.73 -14.60
C ALA A 106 20.26 43.16 -14.47
N HIS A 107 20.41 41.83 -14.49
CA HIS A 107 21.66 41.10 -14.28
C HIS A 107 22.34 41.44 -12.94
N ARG A 108 21.57 41.85 -11.92
CA ARG A 108 22.09 42.06 -10.58
C ARG A 108 22.08 40.74 -9.83
N THR A 109 23.23 40.40 -9.24
CA THR A 109 23.40 39.19 -8.45
C THR A 109 23.19 39.47 -6.96
N TYR A 110 22.41 38.62 -6.32
CA TYR A 110 22.05 38.70 -4.91
C TYR A 110 22.53 37.45 -4.20
N ALA A 111 23.39 37.60 -3.19
CA ALA A 111 23.78 36.47 -2.34
C ALA A 111 22.58 36.00 -1.52
N LEU A 112 22.30 34.71 -1.56
CA LEU A 112 21.29 34.03 -0.75
C LEU A 112 21.99 33.29 0.38
N ALA A 113 21.59 33.53 1.63
CA ALA A 113 22.17 32.83 2.76
C ALA A 113 21.70 31.37 2.76
N VAL A 114 22.64 30.42 2.74
CA VAL A 114 22.33 28.99 2.86
C VAL A 114 22.16 28.66 4.34
N GLU A 115 20.95 28.31 4.74
CA GLU A 115 20.60 28.05 6.14
C GLU A 115 20.55 26.55 6.45
N HIS A 116 20.31 25.70 5.45
CA HIS A 116 20.30 24.25 5.61
C HIS A 116 20.75 23.53 4.34
N VAL A 117 21.48 22.43 4.52
CA VAL A 117 21.81 21.46 3.47
C VAL A 117 21.75 20.07 4.10
N GLY A 118 21.00 19.16 3.50
CA GLY A 118 20.88 17.80 4.02
C GLY A 118 20.26 16.83 3.02
N PRO A 119 20.49 15.52 3.17
CA PRO A 119 19.82 14.54 2.34
C PRO A 119 18.30 14.62 2.57
N VAL A 120 17.53 14.45 1.51
CA VAL A 120 16.07 14.33 1.64
C VAL A 120 15.77 12.97 2.28
N PRO A 121 15.05 12.91 3.42
CA PRO A 121 14.73 11.64 4.06
C PRO A 121 14.04 10.67 3.08
N GLY A 122 14.57 9.44 2.97
CA GLY A 122 14.07 8.42 2.04
C GLY A 122 14.43 8.64 0.57
N GLN A 123 15.15 9.71 0.22
CA GLN A 123 15.65 10.01 -1.12
C GLN A 123 17.12 10.44 -1.03
N GLU A 124 17.99 9.58 -0.52
CA GLU A 124 19.40 9.92 -0.22
C GLU A 124 20.22 10.35 -1.45
N TRP A 125 19.75 10.05 -2.66
CA TRP A 125 20.31 10.55 -3.92
C TRP A 125 20.02 12.04 -4.18
N MET A 126 19.11 12.64 -3.42
CA MET A 126 18.67 14.02 -3.51
C MET A 126 18.98 14.77 -2.22
N THR A 127 19.49 15.99 -2.36
CA THR A 127 19.84 16.88 -1.25
C THR A 127 18.91 18.09 -1.27
N SER A 128 18.31 18.42 -0.13
CA SER A 128 17.57 19.67 0.06
C SER A 128 18.52 20.78 0.49
N ILE A 129 18.28 21.98 -0.03
CA ILE A 129 19.01 23.20 0.28
C ILE A 129 17.99 24.27 0.64
N VAL A 130 18.08 24.84 1.84
CA VAL A 130 17.25 25.97 2.24
C VAL A 130 18.06 27.24 2.13
N VAL A 131 17.57 28.19 1.33
CA VAL A 131 18.19 29.50 1.11
C VAL A 131 17.25 30.62 1.53
N ARG A 132 17.76 31.62 2.24
CA ARG A 132 17.01 32.83 2.63
C ARG A 132 17.10 33.88 1.52
N LEU A 133 15.96 34.44 1.12
CA LEU A 133 15.93 35.53 0.14
C LEU A 133 16.66 36.79 0.63
N ASN A 134 17.46 37.39 -0.25
CA ASN A 134 18.21 38.61 0.03
C ASN A 134 17.29 39.81 0.26
N ASP A 135 17.61 40.69 1.21
CA ASP A 135 16.76 41.83 1.60
C ASP A 135 16.63 42.91 0.51
N GLN A 136 17.60 42.97 -0.41
CA GLN A 136 17.61 43.92 -1.53
C GLN A 136 16.88 43.41 -2.76
N LEU A 137 16.43 42.16 -2.75
CA LEU A 137 15.69 41.56 -3.85
C LEU A 137 14.25 42.07 -3.83
N ALA A 138 13.80 42.62 -4.97
CA ALA A 138 12.49 43.25 -5.08
C ALA A 138 11.36 42.27 -4.74
N ALA A 139 10.31 42.79 -4.09
CA ALA A 139 9.14 42.02 -3.67
C ALA A 139 8.42 41.34 -4.84
N ASP A 140 8.48 41.95 -6.01
CA ASP A 140 7.80 41.53 -7.24
C ASP A 140 8.82 41.49 -8.39
N ALA A 141 9.95 40.82 -8.15
CA ALA A 141 11.06 40.75 -9.11
C ALA A 141 10.72 39.92 -10.37
N GLY A 142 9.61 39.19 -10.36
CA GLY A 142 9.30 38.21 -11.40
C GLY A 142 10.20 37.00 -11.30
N ASP A 143 10.56 36.41 -12.43
CA ASP A 143 11.50 35.30 -12.48
C ASP A 143 12.95 35.74 -12.18
N VAL A 144 13.66 34.94 -11.39
CA VAL A 144 15.10 35.06 -11.15
C VAL A 144 15.80 33.73 -11.44
N LEU A 145 17.09 33.79 -11.80
CA LEU A 145 17.92 32.61 -11.97
C LEU A 145 18.70 32.33 -10.70
N VAL A 146 18.49 31.16 -10.10
CA VAL A 146 19.12 30.73 -8.84
C VAL A 146 20.22 29.71 -9.12
N ARG A 147 21.34 29.85 -8.43
CA ARG A 147 22.49 28.95 -8.48
C ARG A 147 22.96 28.59 -7.07
N ILE A 148 23.42 27.36 -6.91
CA ILE A 148 24.24 26.93 -5.76
C ILE A 148 25.67 26.63 -6.20
N THR A 149 26.64 26.83 -5.30
CA THR A 149 28.04 26.50 -5.49
C THR A 149 28.56 25.74 -4.27
N TYR A 150 29.17 24.58 -4.50
CA TYR A 150 29.79 23.76 -3.46
C TYR A 150 31.24 23.46 -3.86
N LYS A 151 32.20 23.73 -2.96
CA LYS A 151 33.65 23.56 -3.20
C LYS A 151 34.16 24.18 -4.51
N GLY A 152 33.60 25.33 -4.89
CA GLY A 152 33.96 26.03 -6.12
C GLY A 152 33.36 25.46 -7.40
N ALA A 153 32.56 24.38 -7.32
CA ALA A 153 31.82 23.83 -8.45
C ALA A 153 30.40 24.45 -8.49
N PRO A 154 30.08 25.31 -9.48
CA PRO A 154 28.74 25.84 -9.65
C PRO A 154 27.79 24.77 -10.21
N SER A 155 26.52 24.88 -9.81
CA SER A 155 25.41 24.14 -10.41
C SER A 155 24.91 24.77 -11.71
N ASN A 156 24.02 24.08 -12.42
CA ASN A 156 23.12 24.72 -13.37
C ASN A 156 22.28 25.78 -12.67
N ARG A 157 21.84 26.79 -13.42
CA ARG A 157 20.89 27.79 -12.92
C ARG A 157 19.47 27.34 -13.21
N VAL A 158 18.61 27.51 -12.21
CA VAL A 158 17.18 27.19 -12.32
C VAL A 158 16.35 28.44 -12.09
N ARG A 159 15.18 28.48 -12.70
CA ARG A 159 14.28 29.63 -12.64
C ARG A 159 13.33 29.53 -11.44
N VAL A 160 13.13 30.64 -10.74
CA VAL A 160 12.20 30.78 -9.63
C VAL A 160 11.45 32.11 -9.72
N ALA A 161 10.14 32.11 -9.50
CA ALA A 161 9.27 33.28 -9.54
C ALA A 161 9.10 33.94 -8.16
N LEU A 162 9.27 35.26 -8.09
CA LEU A 162 9.09 36.08 -6.90
C LEU A 162 8.00 37.14 -7.16
N GLY A 163 6.91 37.08 -6.41
CA GLY A 163 5.72 37.93 -6.57
C GLY A 163 4.82 37.52 -7.74
N HIS A 164 5.37 37.35 -8.95
CA HIS A 164 4.65 36.85 -10.12
C HIS A 164 5.53 35.94 -11.00
N VAL A 165 4.90 35.18 -11.89
CA VAL A 165 5.58 34.31 -12.87
C VAL A 165 5.80 35.10 -14.17
N GLY A 166 7.01 35.04 -14.71
CA GLY A 166 7.43 35.77 -15.92
C GLY A 166 8.41 36.91 -15.63
N GLY A 167 8.95 37.52 -16.68
CA GLY A 167 10.06 38.48 -16.56
C GLY A 167 11.41 37.78 -16.36
N GLY A 168 12.37 38.48 -15.77
CA GLY A 168 13.66 37.90 -15.40
C GLY A 168 14.66 37.76 -16.54
N PRO A 169 15.91 37.36 -16.22
CA PRO A 169 16.94 37.17 -17.23
C PRO A 169 16.62 35.92 -18.09
N PRO A 170 17.08 35.88 -19.36
CA PRO A 170 16.98 34.68 -20.18
C PRO A 170 17.81 33.54 -19.56
N ASP A 171 17.39 32.29 -19.79
CA ASP A 171 18.17 31.12 -19.39
C ASP A 171 19.58 31.15 -20.02
N ASP A 172 20.56 30.52 -19.35
CA ASP A 172 21.91 30.42 -19.91
C ASP A 172 21.90 29.70 -21.26
N PRO A 173 22.77 30.10 -22.21
CA PRO A 173 22.95 29.37 -23.45
C PRO A 173 23.22 27.88 -23.20
N GLY A 174 22.38 27.01 -23.75
CA GLY A 174 22.50 25.55 -23.58
C GLY A 174 21.84 25.01 -22.31
N SER A 175 21.12 25.83 -21.54
CA SER A 175 20.27 25.34 -20.45
C SER A 175 19.24 24.36 -20.97
N VAL A 176 19.12 23.23 -20.29
CA VAL A 176 18.11 22.21 -20.54
C VAL A 176 17.42 21.86 -19.22
N PRO A 177 16.18 21.39 -19.26
CA PRO A 177 15.53 20.83 -18.08
C PRO A 177 16.38 19.73 -17.42
N THR A 178 16.49 19.78 -16.10
CA THR A 178 17.19 18.84 -15.24
C THR A 178 16.21 18.17 -14.27
N PRO A 179 15.20 17.43 -14.77
CA PRO A 179 14.30 16.72 -13.89
C PRO A 179 15.06 15.74 -13.01
N ALA A 180 14.54 15.54 -11.79
CA ALA A 180 14.88 14.39 -10.98
C ALA A 180 14.82 13.16 -11.88
N VAL A 181 15.92 12.42 -11.98
CA VAL A 181 15.91 11.14 -12.69
C VAL A 181 14.91 10.30 -11.91
N ALA A 182 13.75 10.02 -12.51
CA ALA A 182 12.82 9.06 -11.94
C ALA A 182 13.67 7.83 -11.59
N ALA A 183 13.62 7.38 -10.33
CA ALA A 183 14.06 6.02 -10.03
C ALA A 183 13.52 5.16 -11.16
N PRO A 184 14.37 4.42 -11.91
CA PRO A 184 13.96 3.77 -13.14
C PRO A 184 12.63 3.13 -12.83
N THR A 185 11.58 3.56 -13.54
CA THR A 185 10.24 2.98 -13.35
C THR A 185 10.51 1.49 -13.38
N PRO A 186 10.27 0.75 -12.28
CA PRO A 186 10.65 -0.64 -12.23
C PRO A 186 10.17 -1.25 -13.52
N THR A 187 11.07 -1.80 -14.34
CA THR A 187 10.62 -2.43 -15.57
C THR A 187 9.58 -3.45 -15.11
N PRO A 188 8.31 -3.33 -15.57
CA PRO A 188 7.28 -4.31 -15.23
C PRO A 188 7.87 -5.68 -15.45
N ASN A 189 7.51 -6.65 -14.61
CA ASN A 189 7.94 -8.04 -14.72
C ASN A 189 8.31 -8.37 -16.17
N SER A 190 9.60 -8.45 -16.46
CA SER A 190 10.08 -8.63 -17.84
C SER A 190 9.70 -9.99 -18.41
N ASN A 191 9.08 -10.84 -17.59
CA ASN A 191 8.48 -12.11 -17.96
C ASN A 191 6.99 -12.16 -17.57
N PRO A 192 6.07 -11.57 -18.37
CA PRO A 192 4.63 -11.62 -18.12
C PRO A 192 4.03 -13.03 -18.17
N VAL A 193 4.84 -14.07 -18.43
CA VAL A 193 4.43 -15.48 -18.44
C VAL A 193 4.37 -16.07 -17.03
N THR A 194 5.09 -15.51 -16.05
CA THR A 194 5.15 -16.02 -14.68
C THR A 194 4.62 -15.00 -13.66
N ALA A 195 4.07 -15.48 -12.55
CA ALA A 195 3.57 -14.71 -11.41
C ALA A 195 4.71 -14.10 -10.57
N GLY A 196 5.60 -13.33 -11.20
CA GLY A 196 6.89 -12.91 -10.65
C GLY A 196 8.05 -13.73 -11.20
N ASN A 197 9.26 -13.54 -10.66
CA ASN A 197 10.49 -14.14 -11.20
C ASN A 197 11.45 -14.69 -10.11
N LEU A 198 10.90 -15.09 -8.96
CA LEU A 198 11.66 -15.80 -7.93
C LEU A 198 12.08 -17.18 -8.46
N SER A 199 13.38 -17.47 -8.43
CA SER A 199 13.92 -18.80 -8.71
C SER A 199 13.86 -19.70 -7.48
N THR A 200 14.02 -21.02 -7.66
CA THR A 200 14.16 -21.96 -6.54
C THR A 200 15.29 -21.54 -5.58
N SER A 201 16.42 -21.05 -6.10
CA SER A 201 17.52 -20.56 -5.27
C SER A 201 17.14 -19.29 -4.48
N ASP A 202 16.38 -18.37 -5.09
CA ASP A 202 15.91 -17.17 -4.38
C ASP A 202 15.03 -17.56 -3.19
N VAL A 203 14.10 -18.50 -3.39
CA VAL A 203 13.20 -18.98 -2.33
C VAL A 203 13.99 -19.70 -1.23
N GLN A 204 14.97 -20.54 -1.58
CA GLN A 204 15.86 -21.16 -0.61
C GLN A 204 16.66 -20.13 0.19
N THR A 205 17.14 -19.06 -0.46
CA THR A 205 17.85 -17.96 0.20
C THR A 205 16.96 -17.22 1.20
N VAL A 206 15.73 -16.86 0.80
CA VAL A 206 14.78 -16.16 1.69
C VAL A 206 14.46 -17.03 2.93
N ILE A 207 14.16 -18.32 2.73
CA ILE A 207 13.90 -19.25 3.85
C ILE A 207 15.14 -19.40 4.74
N ALA A 208 16.33 -19.58 4.15
CA ALA A 208 17.57 -19.73 4.92
C ALA A 208 17.89 -18.49 5.75
N GLN A 209 17.71 -17.29 5.18
CA GLN A 209 17.88 -16.03 5.91
C GLN A 209 16.89 -15.90 7.08
N ALA A 210 15.62 -16.24 6.86
CA ALA A 210 14.59 -16.25 7.91
C ALA A 210 14.95 -17.21 9.06
N VAL A 211 15.27 -18.46 8.73
CA VAL A 211 15.57 -19.50 9.72
C VAL A 211 16.85 -19.18 10.50
N SER A 212 17.90 -18.67 9.85
CA SER A 212 19.11 -18.23 10.55
C SER A 212 18.84 -17.06 11.50
N ALA A 213 18.02 -16.09 11.08
CA ALA A 213 17.61 -14.97 11.92
C ALA A 213 16.80 -15.43 13.14
N ALA A 214 15.80 -16.29 12.94
CA ALA A 214 14.99 -16.84 14.01
C ALA A 214 15.85 -17.64 15.01
N ALA A 215 16.78 -18.45 14.52
CA ALA A 215 17.74 -19.18 15.35
C ALA A 215 18.61 -18.24 16.20
N ALA A 216 19.10 -17.12 15.62
CA ALA A 216 19.87 -16.12 16.36
C ALA A 216 19.05 -15.40 17.44
N LEU A 217 17.73 -15.32 17.29
CA LEU A 217 16.80 -14.79 18.29
C LEU A 217 16.34 -15.85 19.31
N ASN A 218 16.81 -17.09 19.22
CA ASN A 218 16.31 -18.23 19.98
C ASN A 218 14.77 -18.36 19.86
N ARG A 219 14.28 -18.29 18.62
CA ARG A 219 12.88 -18.48 18.26
C ARG A 219 12.77 -19.55 17.18
N ALA A 220 11.75 -20.40 17.28
CA ALA A 220 11.43 -21.38 16.25
C ALA A 220 10.15 -20.93 15.55
N VAL A 221 10.22 -20.81 14.22
CA VAL A 221 9.12 -20.26 13.40
C VAL A 221 8.76 -21.18 12.23
N THR A 222 7.57 -20.96 11.69
CA THR A 222 7.16 -21.41 10.36
C THR A 222 7.34 -20.25 9.38
N VAL A 223 8.01 -20.50 8.26
CA VAL A 223 8.32 -19.54 7.21
C VAL A 223 7.59 -19.94 5.94
N ALA A 224 6.81 -19.03 5.37
CA ALA A 224 6.22 -19.18 4.05
C ALA A 224 6.79 -18.15 3.08
N VAL A 225 7.03 -18.57 1.84
CA VAL A 225 7.36 -17.69 0.72
C VAL A 225 6.30 -17.90 -0.36
N THR A 226 5.77 -16.80 -0.88
CA THR A 226 4.78 -16.78 -1.96
C THR A 226 5.31 -15.98 -3.14
N ASP A 227 4.84 -16.31 -4.35
CA ASP A 227 5.05 -15.46 -5.53
C ASP A 227 4.04 -14.31 -5.58
N ARG A 228 4.07 -13.51 -6.65
CA ARG A 228 3.24 -12.29 -6.77
C ARG A 228 1.74 -12.58 -6.74
N GLU A 229 1.32 -13.75 -7.18
CA GLU A 229 -0.10 -14.13 -7.23
C GLU A 229 -0.53 -14.94 -6.00
N GLY A 230 0.36 -15.09 -5.01
CA GLY A 230 0.10 -15.81 -3.78
C GLY A 230 0.34 -17.33 -3.88
N ASN A 231 1.00 -17.83 -4.93
CA ASN A 231 1.38 -19.25 -4.97
C ASN A 231 2.46 -19.53 -3.92
N THR A 232 2.23 -20.51 -3.06
CA THR A 232 3.24 -20.96 -2.09
C THR A 232 4.42 -21.59 -2.83
N LEU A 233 5.57 -20.93 -2.77
CA LEU A 233 6.82 -21.38 -3.39
C LEU A 233 7.68 -22.21 -2.45
N GLY A 234 7.48 -22.06 -1.14
CA GLY A 234 8.17 -22.83 -0.12
C GLY A 234 7.56 -22.60 1.24
N LEU A 235 7.48 -23.67 2.04
CA LEU A 235 6.93 -23.65 3.38
C LEU A 235 7.81 -24.50 4.30
N PHE A 236 8.48 -23.87 5.26
CA PHE A 236 9.44 -24.52 6.13
C PHE A 236 9.06 -24.30 7.59
N ARG A 237 8.99 -25.36 8.38
CA ARG A 237 8.76 -25.29 9.83
C ARG A 237 10.03 -25.68 10.56
N MET A 238 10.56 -24.76 11.37
CA MET A 238 11.71 -25.06 12.23
C MET A 238 11.36 -26.13 13.27
N THR A 239 12.35 -26.92 13.67
CA THR A 239 12.21 -27.83 14.82
C THR A 239 11.81 -27.04 16.07
N GLY A 240 10.71 -27.43 16.71
CA GLY A 240 10.19 -26.77 17.92
C GLY A 240 9.27 -25.57 17.66
N ALA A 241 9.00 -25.20 16.40
CA ALA A 241 8.03 -24.15 16.09
C ALA A 241 6.59 -24.60 16.42
N PRO A 242 5.71 -23.70 16.86
CA PRO A 242 4.30 -24.03 17.10
C PRO A 242 3.63 -24.66 15.87
N THR A 243 2.86 -25.73 16.08
CA THR A 243 2.10 -26.39 15.01
C THR A 243 0.76 -25.74 14.75
N THR A 244 0.24 -25.00 15.73
CA THR A 244 -1.02 -24.26 15.67
C THR A 244 -0.79 -22.82 16.10
N THR A 245 -1.69 -21.95 15.67
CA THR A 245 -1.79 -20.55 16.08
C THR A 245 -3.25 -20.24 16.40
N ARG A 246 -3.48 -19.41 17.42
CA ARG A 246 -4.83 -19.04 17.86
C ARG A 246 -5.22 -17.71 17.24
N ILE A 247 -6.38 -17.67 16.59
CA ILE A 247 -6.96 -16.42 16.10
C ILE A 247 -7.44 -15.59 17.29
N SER A 248 -6.95 -14.36 17.40
CA SER A 248 -7.42 -13.40 18.41
C SER A 248 -7.36 -11.97 17.88
N GLY A 249 -8.51 -11.33 17.76
CA GLY A 249 -8.65 -9.92 17.36
C GLY A 249 -9.12 -9.04 18.52
N GLY A 250 -9.08 -9.56 19.75
CA GLY A 250 -9.61 -8.93 20.96
C GLY A 250 -11.14 -8.84 21.02
N GLY A 251 -11.85 -9.63 20.21
CA GLY A 251 -13.27 -9.91 20.39
C GLY A 251 -13.52 -10.99 21.46
N LEU A 252 -14.79 -11.37 21.64
CA LEU A 252 -15.16 -12.41 22.60
C LEU A 252 -14.88 -13.82 22.04
N SER A 253 -14.11 -14.62 22.75
CA SER A 253 -13.82 -16.02 22.39
C SER A 253 -15.10 -16.82 22.13
N GLY A 254 -15.13 -17.58 21.03
CA GLY A 254 -16.30 -18.33 20.57
C GLY A 254 -17.23 -17.55 19.64
N GLN A 255 -17.06 -16.24 19.50
CA GLN A 255 -17.75 -15.41 18.50
C GLN A 255 -16.88 -15.22 17.25
N GLY A 256 -17.50 -15.15 16.06
CA GLY A 256 -16.75 -15.06 14.80
C GLY A 256 -15.67 -16.14 14.67
N LEU A 257 -14.43 -15.77 14.36
CA LEU A 257 -13.28 -16.69 14.38
C LEU A 257 -12.45 -16.61 15.68
N GLU A 258 -12.85 -15.81 16.66
CA GLU A 258 -12.12 -15.59 17.91
C GLU A 258 -11.94 -16.89 18.70
N GLY A 259 -10.70 -17.18 19.09
CA GLY A 259 -10.33 -18.35 19.89
C GLY A 259 -10.12 -19.64 19.09
N LEU A 260 -10.29 -19.63 17.76
CA LEU A 260 -10.04 -20.79 16.91
C LEU A 260 -8.53 -21.07 16.79
N ASP A 261 -8.13 -22.31 17.05
CA ASP A 261 -6.79 -22.80 16.75
C ASP A 261 -6.73 -23.35 15.32
N VAL A 262 -5.84 -22.80 14.50
CA VAL A 262 -5.58 -23.24 13.12
C VAL A 262 -4.12 -23.65 12.94
N PRO A 263 -3.77 -24.49 11.95
CA PRO A 263 -2.37 -24.82 11.71
C PRO A 263 -1.53 -23.57 11.41
N SER A 264 -0.38 -23.43 12.08
CA SER A 264 0.50 -22.24 11.96
C SER A 264 0.96 -21.94 10.54
N GLN A 265 1.05 -22.98 9.72
CA GLN A 265 1.41 -22.85 8.31
C GLN A 265 0.37 -22.07 7.49
N LEU A 266 -0.91 -22.08 7.89
CA LEU A 266 -1.97 -21.32 7.22
C LEU A 266 -1.81 -19.82 7.48
N ALA A 267 -1.43 -19.45 8.71
CA ALA A 267 -1.11 -18.08 9.08
C ALA A 267 0.15 -17.58 8.35
N ALA A 268 1.24 -18.36 8.35
CA ALA A 268 2.46 -18.00 7.62
C ALA A 268 2.19 -17.74 6.12
N VAL A 269 1.41 -18.61 5.46
CA VAL A 269 1.02 -18.44 4.05
C VAL A 269 0.13 -17.20 3.86
N SER A 270 -0.83 -16.96 4.76
CA SER A 270 -1.73 -15.79 4.66
C SER A 270 -0.96 -14.48 4.89
N LYS A 271 -0.02 -14.44 5.84
CA LYS A 271 0.94 -13.34 6.06
C LYS A 271 1.77 -13.07 4.79
N ALA A 272 2.43 -14.10 4.25
CA ALA A 272 3.26 -14.00 3.05
C ALA A 272 2.45 -13.50 1.84
N GLY A 273 1.30 -14.14 1.62
CA GLY A 273 0.38 -13.85 0.54
C GLY A 273 -0.14 -12.42 0.60
N THR A 274 -0.49 -11.93 1.79
CA THR A 274 -0.93 -10.53 2.01
C THR A 274 0.11 -9.55 1.48
N ALA A 275 1.36 -9.66 1.91
CA ALA A 275 2.42 -8.78 1.42
C ALA A 275 2.63 -8.89 -0.10
N SER A 276 2.46 -10.09 -0.67
CA SER A 276 2.61 -10.32 -2.12
C SER A 276 1.49 -9.69 -2.95
N VAL A 277 0.22 -9.90 -2.60
CA VAL A 277 -0.93 -9.52 -3.44
C VAL A 277 -1.37 -8.06 -3.26
N PHE A 278 -1.00 -7.44 -2.14
CA PHE A 278 -1.17 -6.00 -1.92
C PHE A 278 -0.13 -5.16 -2.67
N SER A 279 1.09 -5.67 -2.80
CA SER A 279 2.21 -4.91 -3.33
C SER A 279 2.19 -4.79 -4.86
N THR A 280 2.67 -3.66 -5.36
CA THR A 280 2.73 -3.32 -6.78
C THR A 280 4.07 -2.65 -7.13
N GLN A 281 4.22 -2.09 -8.32
CA GLN A 281 5.38 -1.23 -8.60
C GLN A 281 5.21 0.17 -7.99
N GLY A 282 4.00 0.55 -7.61
CA GLY A 282 3.69 1.86 -7.02
C GLY A 282 3.57 1.85 -5.49
N ASN A 283 3.48 0.68 -4.86
CA ASN A 283 3.41 0.55 -3.40
C ASN A 283 3.97 -0.79 -2.92
N ALA A 284 4.49 -0.80 -1.70
CA ALA A 284 4.91 -1.97 -0.96
C ALA A 284 4.22 -1.96 0.41
N PHE A 285 3.38 -2.97 0.64
CA PHE A 285 2.58 -3.10 1.86
C PHE A 285 2.87 -4.42 2.57
N THR A 286 2.63 -4.42 3.88
CA THR A 286 2.79 -5.59 4.75
C THR A 286 1.44 -5.94 5.37
N SER A 287 1.40 -7.04 6.13
CA SER A 287 0.28 -7.37 7.00
C SER A 287 0.03 -6.32 8.08
N ARG A 288 1.05 -5.57 8.54
CA ARG A 288 0.84 -4.42 9.44
C ARG A 288 0.18 -3.25 8.71
N THR A 289 0.53 -2.98 7.45
CA THR A 289 -0.22 -2.01 6.63
C THR A 289 -1.69 -2.43 6.51
N ALA A 290 -1.95 -3.71 6.24
CA ALA A 290 -3.32 -4.25 6.20
C ALA A 290 -4.02 -4.09 7.56
N SER A 291 -3.34 -4.42 8.67
CA SER A 291 -3.81 -4.20 10.05
C SER A 291 -4.31 -2.78 10.29
N PHE A 292 -3.56 -1.79 9.81
CA PHE A 292 -3.84 -0.38 10.05
C PHE A 292 -5.09 0.13 9.32
N ILE A 293 -5.44 -0.46 8.18
CA ILE A 293 -6.48 0.04 7.25
C ILE A 293 -7.79 -0.75 7.29
N ILE A 294 -7.95 -1.69 8.21
CA ILE A 294 -9.14 -2.55 8.35
C ILE A 294 -9.90 -2.36 9.67
N GLN A 295 -9.37 -1.53 10.58
CA GLN A 295 -9.89 -1.39 11.93
C GLN A 295 -11.14 -0.50 12.00
N GLU A 296 -11.80 -0.51 13.16
CA GLU A 296 -12.99 0.27 13.47
C GLU A 296 -12.76 1.78 13.38
N HIS A 297 -11.51 2.24 13.53
CA HIS A 297 -11.09 3.63 13.36
C HIS A 297 -9.86 3.74 12.46
N PHE A 298 -9.74 4.88 11.77
CA PHE A 298 -8.60 5.25 10.96
C PHE A 298 -8.16 6.69 11.25
N PRO A 299 -6.98 6.89 11.86
CA PRO A 299 -6.05 5.87 12.34
C PRO A 299 -6.62 5.07 13.53
N PRO A 300 -6.16 3.82 13.76
CA PRO A 300 -6.53 3.02 14.92
C PRO A 300 -6.29 3.77 16.26
N GLY A 301 -7.09 3.44 17.27
CA GLY A 301 -7.02 4.08 18.59
C GLY A 301 -7.55 5.52 18.68
N THR A 302 -7.92 6.14 17.55
CA THR A 302 -8.42 7.52 17.53
C THR A 302 -9.95 7.54 17.52
N ALA A 303 -10.56 7.89 18.65
CA ALA A 303 -12.01 8.03 18.76
C ALA A 303 -12.56 9.12 17.81
N PHE A 304 -13.83 8.99 17.44
CA PHE A 304 -14.54 9.90 16.56
C PHE A 304 -13.97 10.00 15.13
N GLN A 305 -13.34 8.91 14.66
CA GLN A 305 -12.84 8.77 13.30
C GLN A 305 -13.58 7.66 12.55
N PRO A 306 -13.76 7.79 11.23
CA PRO A 306 -14.32 6.72 10.41
C PRO A 306 -13.39 5.49 10.43
N GLY A 307 -13.90 4.37 9.92
CA GLY A 307 -13.10 3.14 9.83
C GLY A 307 -11.98 3.18 8.82
N GLY A 308 -11.15 2.14 8.91
CA GLY A 308 -10.17 1.82 7.89
C GLY A 308 -10.78 1.75 6.49
N PRO A 309 -10.09 2.26 5.45
CA PRO A 309 -10.64 2.30 4.09
C PRO A 309 -10.91 0.91 3.49
N LEU A 310 -10.26 -0.14 4.00
CA LEU A 310 -10.45 -1.53 3.56
C LEU A 310 -11.08 -2.41 4.65
N PHE A 311 -11.88 -1.82 5.54
CA PHE A 311 -12.63 -2.54 6.57
C PHE A 311 -13.35 -3.80 6.02
N GLY A 312 -13.01 -4.98 6.55
CA GLY A 312 -13.59 -6.27 6.13
C GLY A 312 -12.90 -6.94 4.93
N VAL A 313 -11.82 -6.38 4.37
CA VAL A 313 -11.07 -7.00 3.25
C VAL A 313 -10.47 -8.38 3.60
N GLN A 314 -10.32 -8.69 4.89
CA GLN A 314 -9.80 -9.96 5.40
C GLN A 314 -10.60 -11.15 4.86
N PHE A 315 -11.90 -10.98 4.66
CA PHE A 315 -12.80 -12.02 4.14
C PHE A 315 -12.84 -12.05 2.60
N SER A 316 -11.66 -11.93 2.00
CA SER A 316 -11.41 -12.09 0.56
C SER A 316 -10.19 -12.99 0.34
N GLN A 317 -9.95 -13.38 -0.91
CA GLN A 317 -8.92 -14.36 -1.29
C GLN A 317 -9.12 -15.74 -0.65
N LEU A 318 -10.32 -16.04 -0.14
CA LEU A 318 -10.58 -17.23 0.68
C LEU A 318 -10.51 -18.52 -0.14
N PRO A 319 -10.16 -19.67 0.48
CA PRO A 319 -10.09 -20.97 -0.21
C PRO A 319 -11.42 -21.46 -0.79
N CYS A 320 -12.54 -20.92 -0.30
CA CYS A 320 -13.88 -21.18 -0.81
C CYS A 320 -14.31 -20.23 -1.94
N SER A 321 -13.46 -19.27 -2.36
CA SER A 321 -13.77 -18.34 -3.45
C SER A 321 -13.78 -19.09 -4.78
N ASP A 322 -14.80 -18.82 -5.61
CA ASP A 322 -14.88 -19.31 -6.98
C ASP A 322 -13.98 -18.53 -7.95
N ILE A 323 -13.42 -17.40 -7.49
CA ILE A 323 -12.62 -16.48 -8.31
C ILE A 323 -11.13 -16.73 -8.10
N LYS A 324 -10.63 -16.50 -6.89
CA LYS A 324 -9.18 -16.48 -6.63
C LYS A 324 -8.60 -17.88 -6.56
N ARG A 325 -7.61 -18.16 -7.40
CA ARG A 325 -6.72 -19.32 -7.34
C ARG A 325 -5.26 -18.85 -7.52
N PRO A 326 -4.29 -19.41 -6.79
CA PRO A 326 -4.47 -20.03 -5.48
C PRO A 326 -5.05 -19.03 -4.46
N ALA A 327 -5.73 -19.53 -3.45
CA ALA A 327 -6.31 -18.75 -2.37
C ALA A 327 -5.32 -18.53 -1.21
N LEU A 328 -5.60 -17.53 -0.36
CA LEU A 328 -4.95 -17.34 0.93
C LEU A 328 -5.77 -18.05 2.01
N PRO A 329 -5.21 -19.01 2.76
CA PRO A 329 -6.00 -19.87 3.64
C PRO A 329 -6.89 -19.14 4.65
N LEU A 330 -6.36 -18.10 5.29
CA LEU A 330 -7.08 -17.28 6.28
C LEU A 330 -7.51 -15.92 5.70
N GLY A 331 -7.50 -15.79 4.37
CA GLY A 331 -7.70 -14.51 3.68
C GLY A 331 -6.52 -13.56 3.85
N LEU A 332 -6.78 -12.25 3.79
CA LEU A 332 -5.75 -11.24 3.99
C LEU A 332 -5.47 -11.05 5.49
N SER A 333 -4.19 -11.09 5.84
CA SER A 333 -3.69 -11.06 7.21
C SER A 333 -3.57 -9.65 7.75
N ALA A 334 -4.14 -9.43 8.93
CA ALA A 334 -3.91 -8.25 9.77
C ALA A 334 -2.69 -8.41 10.68
N ASP A 335 -2.13 -9.61 10.75
CA ASP A 335 -1.17 -9.99 11.78
C ASP A 335 0.25 -9.64 11.34
N PRO A 336 0.99 -8.77 12.06
CA PRO A 336 2.37 -8.41 11.74
C PRO A 336 3.28 -9.64 11.55
N GLY A 337 4.40 -9.46 10.83
CA GLY A 337 5.33 -10.56 10.53
C GLY A 337 5.39 -10.97 9.06
N SER A 338 5.05 -10.06 8.14
CA SER A 338 5.26 -10.26 6.70
C SER A 338 6.06 -9.13 6.07
N ALA A 339 6.75 -9.42 4.97
CA ALA A 339 7.46 -8.45 4.17
C ALA A 339 7.30 -8.77 2.67
N PRO A 340 7.08 -7.77 1.80
CA PRO A 340 6.94 -8.02 0.37
C PRO A 340 8.31 -8.21 -0.28
N LEU A 341 8.43 -9.10 -1.27
CA LEU A 341 9.70 -9.39 -1.95
C LEU A 341 9.75 -8.66 -3.28
N TYR A 342 10.86 -7.98 -3.52
CA TYR A 342 11.14 -7.23 -4.75
C TYR A 342 12.43 -7.71 -5.40
N LYS A 343 12.45 -7.78 -6.72
CA LYS A 343 13.67 -8.09 -7.49
C LYS A 343 13.79 -7.10 -8.62
N ASN A 344 14.91 -6.38 -8.67
CA ASN A 344 15.13 -5.30 -9.64
C ASN A 344 14.01 -4.23 -9.61
N GLY A 345 13.53 -3.90 -8.40
CA GLY A 345 12.46 -2.91 -8.19
C GLY A 345 11.04 -3.40 -8.50
N ALA A 346 10.84 -4.60 -9.06
CA ALA A 346 9.52 -5.15 -9.31
C ALA A 346 9.05 -6.04 -8.16
N ALA A 347 7.77 -5.95 -7.77
CA ALA A 347 7.18 -6.87 -6.79
C ALA A 347 7.09 -8.28 -7.38
N VAL A 348 7.64 -9.26 -6.65
CA VAL A 348 7.81 -10.66 -7.11
C VAL A 348 7.26 -11.70 -6.14
N GLY A 349 6.84 -11.29 -4.95
CA GLY A 349 6.29 -12.20 -3.96
C GLY A 349 6.19 -11.59 -2.57
N GLY A 350 6.12 -12.45 -1.55
CA GLY A 350 6.07 -12.07 -0.15
C GLY A 350 6.59 -13.18 0.75
N VAL A 351 7.12 -12.80 1.91
CA VAL A 351 7.51 -13.71 2.99
C VAL A 351 6.64 -13.46 4.21
N GLY A 352 6.26 -14.53 4.91
CA GLY A 352 5.43 -14.48 6.11
C GLY A 352 5.96 -15.42 7.18
N ILE A 353 5.98 -14.94 8.42
CA ILE A 353 6.56 -15.60 9.58
C ILE A 353 5.46 -15.83 10.61
N GLU A 354 5.35 -17.07 11.09
CA GLU A 354 4.47 -17.44 12.20
C GLU A 354 5.26 -18.22 13.26
N GLY A 355 5.23 -17.81 14.52
CA GLY A 355 6.03 -18.44 15.57
C GLY A 355 5.65 -18.10 17.00
N ASP A 356 4.78 -17.12 17.24
CA ASP A 356 4.31 -16.81 18.60
C ASP A 356 3.03 -17.59 18.98
N GLY A 357 2.37 -18.18 17.99
CA GLY A 357 1.15 -18.96 18.18
C GLY A 357 -0.11 -18.09 18.33
N LEU A 358 -0.06 -16.84 17.91
CA LEU A 358 -1.20 -15.92 17.86
C LEU A 358 -1.35 -15.32 16.47
N TYR A 359 -2.53 -15.51 15.87
CA TYR A 359 -2.92 -14.83 14.64
C TYR A 359 -3.78 -13.61 14.99
N THR A 360 -3.15 -12.44 15.03
CA THR A 360 -3.70 -11.22 15.64
C THR A 360 -3.72 -10.01 14.68
N LEU A 361 -3.76 -8.81 15.24
CA LEU A 361 -3.60 -7.51 14.59
C LEU A 361 -2.82 -6.56 15.51
N ASP A 362 -2.28 -5.50 14.93
CA ASP A 362 -1.72 -4.36 15.65
C ASP A 362 -2.83 -3.34 15.97
N LYS A 363 -3.29 -3.32 17.22
CA LYS A 363 -4.34 -2.41 17.69
C LYS A 363 -3.82 -1.03 18.09
N ASP A 364 -2.54 -0.92 18.44
CA ASP A 364 -1.94 0.31 18.94
C ASP A 364 -0.70 0.67 18.11
N PRO A 365 -0.89 1.23 16.90
CA PRO A 365 0.22 1.57 16.02
C PRO A 365 1.12 2.69 16.58
N ALA A 366 0.78 3.29 17.73
CA ALA A 366 1.57 4.34 18.36
C ALA A 366 2.65 3.80 19.32
N ASP A 367 2.62 2.50 19.65
CA ASP A 367 3.60 1.88 20.54
C ASP A 367 4.94 1.55 19.85
N PHE A 368 4.96 1.55 18.51
CA PHE A 368 6.10 1.19 17.67
C PHE A 368 6.74 -0.14 18.06
N ASP A 369 5.92 -1.14 18.41
CA ASP A 369 6.36 -2.48 18.77
C ASP A 369 7.22 -3.12 17.68
N LYS A 370 8.13 -4.03 18.07
CA LYS A 370 9.02 -4.76 17.15
C LYS A 370 8.86 -6.26 17.36
N PRO A 371 7.75 -6.87 16.92
CA PRO A 371 7.52 -8.29 17.10
C PRO A 371 8.63 -9.08 16.40
N PHE A 372 9.06 -10.18 17.02
CA PHE A 372 10.20 -10.94 16.49
C PHE A 372 9.91 -11.53 15.11
N GLU A 373 8.65 -11.74 14.77
CA GLU A 373 8.23 -12.17 13.44
C GLU A 373 8.58 -11.14 12.36
N GLU A 374 8.44 -9.84 12.65
CA GLU A 374 8.91 -8.78 11.75
C GLU A 374 10.43 -8.68 11.70
N LEU A 375 11.14 -8.90 12.82
CA LEU A 375 12.61 -9.01 12.82
C LEU A 375 13.09 -10.12 11.88
N VAL A 376 12.41 -11.26 11.89
CA VAL A 376 12.70 -12.39 11.01
C VAL A 376 12.28 -12.07 9.56
N ALA A 377 11.13 -11.45 9.32
CA ALA A 377 10.66 -11.09 7.99
C ALA A 377 11.60 -10.10 7.29
N VAL A 378 12.07 -9.05 7.99
CA VAL A 378 13.07 -8.10 7.48
C VAL A 378 14.41 -8.79 7.22
N ALA A 379 14.84 -9.71 8.09
CA ALA A 379 16.05 -10.48 7.86
C ALA A 379 15.97 -11.37 6.61
N ALA A 380 14.79 -11.95 6.35
CA ALA A 380 14.48 -12.79 5.19
C ALA A 380 14.38 -12.02 3.87
N GLN A 381 14.09 -10.71 3.93
CA GLN A 381 13.97 -9.83 2.77
C GLN A 381 15.33 -9.37 2.22
N ARG A 382 16.46 -9.83 2.78
CA ARG A 382 17.77 -9.30 2.43
C ARG A 382 18.16 -9.62 0.99
N GLY A 383 18.32 -8.57 0.18
CA GLY A 383 18.53 -8.66 -1.27
C GLY A 383 17.23 -8.62 -2.08
N PHE A 384 16.09 -8.51 -1.39
CA PHE A 384 14.74 -8.48 -1.96
C PHE A 384 13.89 -7.31 -1.43
N GLN A 385 14.54 -6.25 -0.94
CA GLN A 385 13.83 -5.11 -0.35
C GLN A 385 13.09 -4.28 -1.41
N PRO A 386 11.94 -3.66 -1.05
CA PRO A 386 11.25 -2.73 -1.93
C PRO A 386 12.08 -1.46 -2.11
N PRO A 387 11.88 -0.72 -3.20
CA PRO A 387 12.30 0.67 -3.26
C PRO A 387 11.71 1.47 -2.08
N ASP A 388 12.53 2.27 -1.40
CA ASP A 388 12.10 3.02 -0.21
C ASP A 388 10.90 3.93 -0.49
N LEU A 389 10.90 4.60 -1.65
CA LEU A 389 9.84 5.52 -2.06
C LEU A 389 8.43 4.91 -2.01
N ILE A 390 8.31 3.61 -2.31
CA ILE A 390 7.00 2.97 -2.47
C ILE A 390 6.53 2.27 -1.19
N ARG A 391 7.32 2.25 -0.12
CA ARG A 391 6.92 1.62 1.15
C ARG A 391 5.70 2.32 1.75
N GLY A 392 4.87 1.57 2.48
CA GLY A 392 3.62 2.08 3.07
C GLY A 392 3.82 3.32 3.96
N ASP A 393 4.95 3.41 4.67
CA ASP A 393 5.32 4.55 5.50
C ASP A 393 5.65 5.83 4.71
N ASN A 394 5.70 5.75 3.38
CA ASN A 394 5.84 6.89 2.46
C ASN A 394 4.54 7.21 1.70
N ILE A 395 3.43 6.57 2.07
CA ILE A 395 2.11 6.78 1.49
C ILE A 395 1.18 7.44 2.52
N ILE A 396 0.50 8.50 2.10
CA ILE A 396 -0.41 9.29 2.93
C ILE A 396 -1.83 9.19 2.37
N VAL A 397 -2.76 8.68 3.17
CA VAL A 397 -4.17 8.55 2.83
C VAL A 397 -4.98 9.43 3.78
N GLY A 398 -5.75 10.39 3.24
CA GLY A 398 -6.59 11.26 4.07
C GLY A 398 -5.81 12.14 5.07
N GLY A 399 -4.51 12.37 4.82
CA GLY A 399 -3.62 13.08 5.76
C GLY A 399 -2.95 12.17 6.81
N VAL A 400 -3.23 10.86 6.78
CA VAL A 400 -2.67 9.85 7.68
C VAL A 400 -1.60 9.05 6.94
N ARG A 401 -0.40 8.97 7.51
CA ARG A 401 0.66 8.09 7.01
C ARG A 401 0.32 6.65 7.36
N LEU A 402 0.41 5.73 6.39
CA LEU A 402 0.15 4.32 6.64
C LEU A 402 1.28 3.68 7.47
N ALA A 403 0.92 2.65 8.24
CA ALA A 403 1.91 1.78 8.86
C ALA A 403 2.59 0.87 7.80
N TYR A 404 3.84 0.47 8.06
CA TYR A 404 4.57 -0.46 7.20
C TYR A 404 5.24 -1.57 8.01
N LEU A 405 6.46 -1.36 8.50
CA LEU A 405 7.16 -2.23 9.43
C LEU A 405 7.75 -1.31 10.50
N ASN A 406 7.62 -1.68 11.77
CA ASN A 406 8.28 -0.95 12.85
C ASN A 406 9.76 -1.37 12.99
N VAL A 407 10.15 -2.43 12.29
CA VAL A 407 11.50 -2.98 12.22
C VAL A 407 12.25 -2.42 11.02
N THR A 408 13.44 -1.87 11.26
CA THR A 408 14.38 -1.47 10.21
C THR A 408 15.41 -2.55 9.91
N ASP A 409 16.16 -2.37 8.81
CA ASP A 409 17.28 -3.25 8.45
C ASP A 409 18.36 -3.36 9.54
N ALA A 410 18.53 -2.29 10.34
CA ALA A 410 19.48 -2.22 11.44
C ALA A 410 18.99 -2.95 12.71
N ASP A 411 17.68 -3.09 12.89
CA ASP A 411 17.09 -3.82 14.01
C ASP A 411 17.16 -5.34 13.80
N ALA A 412 17.01 -5.78 12.55
CA ALA A 412 16.93 -7.20 12.21
C ALA A 412 18.27 -7.93 12.42
N PRO A 413 18.27 -9.14 13.01
CA PRO A 413 19.50 -9.90 13.25
C PRO A 413 20.18 -10.25 11.91
N ARG A 414 21.51 -10.08 11.87
CA ARG A 414 22.34 -10.33 10.68
C ARG A 414 23.36 -11.47 10.87
N PRO A 415 22.95 -12.68 11.29
CA PRO A 415 23.87 -13.81 11.39
C PRO A 415 24.36 -14.24 10.01
N ALA A 416 25.43 -15.03 9.98
CA ALA A 416 25.82 -15.78 8.79
C ALA A 416 24.65 -16.70 8.39
N THR A 417 24.28 -16.68 7.11
CA THR A 417 23.18 -17.50 6.60
C THR A 417 23.61 -18.97 6.56
N THR A 418 22.91 -19.79 7.33
CA THR A 418 23.05 -21.24 7.32
C THR A 418 22.62 -21.76 5.95
N PRO A 419 23.40 -22.63 5.28
CA PRO A 419 23.00 -23.22 4.01
C PRO A 419 21.63 -23.90 4.11
N PHE A 420 20.80 -23.76 3.06
CA PHE A 420 19.42 -24.29 3.06
C PHE A 420 19.34 -25.79 3.40
N ALA A 421 20.27 -26.60 2.88
CA ALA A 421 20.33 -28.04 3.16
C ALA A 421 20.71 -28.38 4.62
N SER A 422 21.17 -27.40 5.40
CA SER A 422 21.61 -27.55 6.79
C SER A 422 20.64 -26.92 7.79
N LEU A 423 19.47 -26.44 7.34
CA LEU A 423 18.47 -25.86 8.23
C LEU A 423 17.83 -26.95 9.11
N SER A 424 17.67 -26.65 10.41
CA SER A 424 16.95 -27.54 11.34
C SER A 424 15.45 -27.33 11.24
N GLY A 425 14.74 -28.33 10.73
CA GLY A 425 13.29 -28.28 10.58
C GLY A 425 12.81 -29.23 9.50
N THR A 426 11.58 -29.00 9.03
CA THR A 426 10.92 -29.83 8.02
C THR A 426 10.33 -28.93 6.94
N LEU A 427 10.52 -29.36 5.70
CA LEU A 427 9.85 -28.76 4.56
C LEU A 427 8.42 -29.31 4.46
N LEU A 428 7.43 -28.43 4.53
CA LEU A 428 6.00 -28.76 4.46
C LEU A 428 5.47 -28.72 3.02
N SER A 429 6.18 -28.06 2.10
CA SER A 429 5.90 -28.07 0.66
C SER A 429 7.21 -27.96 -0.14
N PRO A 430 7.34 -28.62 -1.31
CA PRO A 430 8.53 -28.52 -2.15
C PRO A 430 8.91 -27.06 -2.44
N VAL A 431 10.22 -26.77 -2.48
CA VAL A 431 10.68 -25.45 -2.91
C VAL A 431 10.66 -25.39 -4.44
N VAL A 432 9.88 -24.46 -4.98
CA VAL A 432 9.69 -24.26 -6.42
C VAL A 432 9.97 -22.82 -6.82
N ALA A 433 10.20 -22.57 -8.11
CA ALA A 433 10.27 -21.23 -8.66
C ALA A 433 8.86 -20.62 -8.83
N ALA A 434 8.78 -19.32 -9.13
CA ALA A 434 7.54 -18.62 -9.46
C ALA A 434 6.72 -19.38 -10.51
N GLN A 435 5.42 -19.48 -10.30
CA GLN A 435 4.52 -20.25 -11.16
C GLN A 435 4.14 -19.47 -12.43
N PRO A 436 3.64 -20.13 -13.48
CA PRO A 436 2.99 -19.44 -14.59
C PRO A 436 1.88 -18.52 -14.07
N SER A 437 1.79 -17.31 -14.64
CA SER A 437 0.73 -16.35 -14.27
C SER A 437 -0.63 -16.88 -14.74
N GLU A 438 -1.66 -16.74 -13.90
CA GLU A 438 -3.05 -16.97 -14.35
C GLU A 438 -3.53 -15.84 -15.27
N PHE A 439 -2.84 -14.70 -15.28
CA PHE A 439 -3.20 -13.52 -16.05
C PHE A 439 -2.45 -13.45 -17.37
N VAL A 440 -3.19 -13.39 -18.47
CA VAL A 440 -2.64 -13.18 -19.81
C VAL A 440 -2.74 -11.69 -20.18
N PRO A 441 -1.64 -11.06 -20.67
CA PRO A 441 -1.68 -9.68 -21.14
C PRO A 441 -2.77 -9.47 -22.19
N THR A 442 -3.53 -8.39 -22.04
CA THR A 442 -4.62 -8.03 -22.96
C THR A 442 -4.83 -6.51 -22.97
N THR A 443 -5.69 -6.02 -23.86
CA THR A 443 -6.02 -4.61 -23.98
C THR A 443 -7.52 -4.45 -24.18
N THR A 444 -8.13 -3.55 -23.42
CA THR A 444 -9.56 -3.24 -23.52
C THR A 444 -9.74 -1.72 -23.48
N GLY A 445 -10.57 -1.18 -24.37
CA GLY A 445 -10.81 0.27 -24.41
C GLY A 445 -9.56 1.12 -24.66
N GLY A 446 -8.50 0.54 -25.24
CA GLY A 446 -7.19 1.19 -25.43
C GLY A 446 -6.27 1.17 -24.20
N VAL A 447 -6.69 0.54 -23.10
CA VAL A 447 -5.92 0.45 -21.85
C VAL A 447 -5.25 -0.92 -21.72
N SER A 448 -3.95 -0.91 -21.48
CA SER A 448 -3.16 -2.13 -21.27
C SER A 448 -3.44 -2.77 -19.92
N GLY A 449 -3.59 -4.08 -19.90
CA GLY A 449 -3.78 -4.85 -18.68
C GLY A 449 -3.59 -6.34 -18.89
N ALA A 450 -4.30 -7.12 -18.11
CA ALA A 450 -4.33 -8.57 -18.20
C ALA A 450 -5.72 -9.10 -17.84
N ALA A 451 -6.01 -10.32 -18.28
CA ALA A 451 -7.22 -11.03 -17.94
C ALA A 451 -6.92 -12.50 -17.65
N ASP A 452 -7.76 -13.09 -16.80
CA ASP A 452 -7.82 -14.53 -16.64
C ASP A 452 -8.71 -15.11 -17.75
N THR A 453 -8.23 -16.16 -18.42
CA THR A 453 -8.95 -16.82 -19.53
C THR A 453 -10.30 -17.42 -19.14
N ARG A 454 -10.56 -17.64 -17.84
CA ARG A 454 -11.88 -18.06 -17.34
C ARG A 454 -12.95 -17.00 -17.52
N PHE A 455 -12.56 -15.72 -17.54
CA PHE A 455 -13.46 -14.57 -17.54
C PHE A 455 -13.22 -13.65 -18.76
N PHE A 456 -12.52 -14.16 -19.78
CA PHE A 456 -12.23 -13.47 -21.03
C PHE A 456 -12.26 -14.46 -22.22
N PRO A 457 -12.88 -14.14 -23.37
CA PRO A 457 -13.55 -12.87 -23.70
C PRO A 457 -14.79 -12.62 -22.85
N PHE A 458 -15.21 -11.35 -22.75
CA PHE A 458 -16.40 -10.99 -22.00
C PHE A 458 -17.66 -11.59 -22.64
N VAL A 459 -18.60 -12.03 -21.81
CA VAL A 459 -19.82 -12.72 -22.22
C VAL A 459 -21.07 -11.92 -21.82
N GLY A 460 -22.21 -12.23 -22.43
CA GLY A 460 -23.51 -11.72 -21.97
C GLY A 460 -24.09 -12.61 -20.87
N SER A 461 -25.01 -12.06 -20.09
CA SER A 461 -25.81 -12.85 -19.14
C SER A 461 -26.65 -13.87 -19.89
N THR A 462 -26.74 -15.06 -19.31
CA THR A 462 -27.60 -16.14 -19.79
C THR A 462 -29.04 -16.02 -19.29
N SER A 463 -29.36 -14.95 -18.55
CA SER A 463 -30.71 -14.62 -18.15
C SER A 463 -31.62 -14.52 -19.37
N GLY A 464 -32.80 -15.13 -19.29
CA GLY A 464 -33.84 -15.02 -20.31
C GLY A 464 -34.52 -13.65 -20.37
N SER A 465 -34.09 -12.68 -19.55
CA SER A 465 -34.64 -11.31 -19.58
C SER A 465 -34.27 -10.60 -20.89
N ALA A 466 -35.25 -9.93 -21.49
CA ALA A 466 -35.00 -9.06 -22.65
C ALA A 466 -34.08 -7.87 -22.33
N ASN A 467 -33.95 -7.52 -21.04
CA ASN A 467 -33.06 -6.48 -20.55
C ASN A 467 -31.68 -7.02 -20.12
N ALA A 468 -31.39 -8.31 -20.28
CA ALA A 468 -30.11 -8.90 -19.88
C ALA A 468 -28.91 -8.12 -20.48
N LEU A 469 -27.79 -8.10 -19.73
CA LEU A 469 -26.54 -7.57 -20.24
C LEU A 469 -26.02 -8.46 -21.38
N THR A 470 -25.79 -7.89 -22.55
CA THR A 470 -25.13 -8.58 -23.67
C THR A 470 -23.61 -8.49 -23.52
N ALA A 471 -22.87 -9.29 -24.28
CA ALA A 471 -21.41 -9.18 -24.32
C ALA A 471 -20.93 -7.78 -24.74
N ALA A 472 -21.68 -7.11 -25.63
CA ALA A 472 -21.39 -5.75 -26.05
C ALA A 472 -21.61 -4.72 -24.94
N ASP A 473 -22.63 -4.91 -24.09
CA ASP A 473 -22.85 -4.09 -22.89
C ASP A 473 -21.67 -4.24 -21.92
N VAL A 474 -21.29 -5.48 -21.62
CA VAL A 474 -20.19 -5.80 -20.69
C VAL A 474 -18.88 -5.21 -21.19
N GLN A 475 -18.59 -5.37 -22.49
CA GLN A 475 -17.42 -4.75 -23.13
C GLN A 475 -17.43 -3.23 -23.00
N ARG A 476 -18.58 -2.58 -23.19
CA ARG A 476 -18.71 -1.11 -23.05
C ARG A 476 -18.44 -0.68 -21.61
N ILE A 477 -19.07 -1.32 -20.64
CA ILE A 477 -18.95 -1.02 -19.21
C ILE A 477 -17.49 -1.13 -18.77
N ILE A 478 -16.82 -2.25 -19.10
CA ILE A 478 -15.42 -2.47 -18.75
C ILE A 478 -14.50 -1.48 -19.45
N ASN A 479 -14.75 -1.15 -20.73
CA ASN A 479 -13.96 -0.15 -21.46
C ASN A 479 -14.04 1.24 -20.81
N GLN A 480 -15.24 1.70 -20.45
CA GLN A 480 -15.44 3.00 -19.81
C GLN A 480 -14.72 3.08 -18.46
N ALA A 481 -14.83 2.03 -17.64
CA ALA A 481 -14.12 1.94 -16.36
C ALA A 481 -12.60 1.90 -16.56
N ALA A 482 -12.08 1.11 -17.51
CA ALA A 482 -10.65 1.04 -17.78
C ALA A 482 -10.08 2.39 -18.23
N GLN A 483 -10.77 3.09 -19.13
CA GLN A 483 -10.39 4.43 -19.59
C GLN A 483 -10.40 5.44 -18.45
N GLN A 484 -11.42 5.40 -17.57
CA GLN A 484 -11.46 6.27 -16.40
C GLN A 484 -10.29 5.97 -15.45
N ALA A 485 -9.95 4.71 -15.23
CA ALA A 485 -8.83 4.34 -14.37
C ALA A 485 -7.50 4.94 -14.87
N ASP A 486 -7.27 4.93 -16.18
CA ASP A 486 -6.01 5.39 -16.77
C ASP A 486 -5.79 6.92 -16.69
N ILE A 487 -6.85 7.69 -16.50
CA ILE A 487 -6.79 9.15 -16.28
C ILE A 487 -7.04 9.56 -14.82
N THR A 488 -7.29 8.59 -13.94
CA THR A 488 -7.55 8.86 -12.52
C THR A 488 -6.25 8.79 -11.73
N ARG A 489 -5.96 9.80 -10.92
CA ARG A 489 -4.82 9.82 -10.00
C ARG A 489 -5.01 8.80 -8.89
N ALA A 490 -4.02 7.91 -8.77
CA ALA A 490 -3.95 6.92 -7.71
C ALA A 490 -3.86 7.55 -6.31
N ALA A 491 -4.45 6.89 -5.31
CA ALA A 491 -4.36 7.32 -3.91
C ALA A 491 -3.12 6.77 -3.20
N ILE A 492 -2.73 5.54 -3.53
CA ILE A 492 -1.74 4.77 -2.77
C ILE A 492 -0.52 4.40 -3.60
N ARG A 493 -0.18 5.22 -4.60
CA ARG A 493 0.95 4.92 -5.50
C ARG A 493 1.95 6.05 -5.49
N GLN A 494 3.21 5.65 -5.56
CA GLN A 494 4.35 6.51 -5.79
C GLN A 494 5.01 6.12 -7.14
N PRO A 495 5.57 7.09 -7.89
CA PRO A 495 5.53 8.53 -7.63
C PRO A 495 4.10 9.10 -7.70
N LEU A 496 3.87 10.18 -6.95
CA LEU A 496 2.62 10.94 -7.02
C LEU A 496 2.32 11.37 -8.46
N GLY A 497 1.05 11.40 -8.84
CA GLY A 497 0.65 11.62 -10.23
C GLY A 497 0.71 10.36 -11.10
N SER A 498 0.80 9.17 -10.49
CA SER A 498 0.58 7.91 -11.19
C SER A 498 -0.91 7.63 -11.39
N ALA A 499 -1.22 7.02 -12.53
CA ALA A 499 -2.57 6.54 -12.87
C ALA A 499 -3.04 5.41 -11.94
N ALA A 500 -4.35 5.35 -11.73
CA ALA A 500 -4.99 4.36 -10.90
C ALA A 500 -4.93 2.98 -11.57
N ARG A 501 -4.61 1.95 -10.78
CA ARG A 501 -4.51 0.55 -11.20
C ARG A 501 -5.48 -0.31 -10.40
N VAL A 502 -6.42 -0.94 -11.11
CA VAL A 502 -7.58 -1.63 -10.54
C VAL A 502 -7.93 -2.90 -11.30
N SER A 503 -8.60 -3.81 -10.62
CA SER A 503 -9.40 -4.87 -11.24
C SER A 503 -10.85 -4.39 -11.39
N ILE A 504 -11.45 -4.75 -12.52
CA ILE A 504 -12.76 -4.31 -12.99
C ILE A 504 -13.58 -5.56 -13.29
N SER A 505 -14.71 -5.71 -12.61
CA SER A 505 -15.56 -6.90 -12.73
C SER A 505 -17.01 -6.51 -13.02
N VAL A 506 -17.66 -7.25 -13.91
CA VAL A 506 -19.09 -7.12 -14.18
C VAL A 506 -19.77 -8.46 -13.92
N VAL A 507 -20.89 -8.42 -13.20
CA VAL A 507 -21.73 -9.58 -12.90
C VAL A 507 -23.17 -9.34 -13.34
N ASP A 508 -23.92 -10.41 -13.59
CA ASP A 508 -25.37 -10.32 -13.77
C ASP A 508 -26.14 -10.31 -12.44
N VAL A 509 -27.48 -10.27 -12.52
CA VAL A 509 -28.39 -10.22 -11.35
C VAL A 509 -28.28 -11.43 -10.43
N ASP A 510 -27.80 -12.56 -10.98
CA ASP A 510 -27.63 -13.82 -10.28
C ASP A 510 -26.21 -13.98 -9.73
N GLY A 511 -25.35 -12.95 -9.89
CA GLY A 511 -23.98 -12.96 -9.41
C GLY A 511 -23.01 -13.75 -10.30
N ASN A 512 -23.43 -14.16 -11.50
CA ASN A 512 -22.54 -14.80 -12.46
C ASN A 512 -21.58 -13.77 -13.05
N VAL A 513 -20.29 -14.10 -13.13
CA VAL A 513 -19.27 -13.22 -13.70
C VAL A 513 -19.39 -13.18 -15.21
N LEU A 514 -19.57 -11.98 -15.76
CA LEU A 514 -19.67 -11.74 -17.20
C LEU A 514 -18.33 -11.31 -17.81
N GLY A 515 -17.44 -10.74 -17.00
CA GLY A 515 -16.10 -10.39 -17.42
C GLY A 515 -15.28 -9.78 -16.28
N ILE A 516 -13.97 -10.03 -16.32
CA ILE A 516 -12.99 -9.39 -15.43
C ILE A 516 -11.83 -8.86 -16.26
N PHE A 517 -11.42 -7.62 -16.01
CA PHE A 517 -10.22 -7.01 -16.57
C PHE A 517 -9.39 -6.36 -15.47
N ARG A 518 -8.07 -6.61 -15.47
CA ARG A 518 -7.14 -6.05 -14.51
C ARG A 518 -6.20 -5.10 -15.23
N THR A 519 -6.17 -3.82 -14.87
CA THR A 519 -5.22 -2.87 -15.49
C THR A 519 -3.79 -3.23 -15.11
N THR A 520 -2.84 -2.79 -15.95
CA THR A 520 -1.41 -3.13 -15.77
C THR A 520 -0.94 -2.76 -14.37
N ASP A 521 -0.32 -3.70 -13.66
CA ASP A 521 0.22 -3.50 -12.30
C ASP A 521 -0.82 -3.22 -11.21
N ALA A 522 -2.11 -3.44 -11.45
CA ALA A 522 -3.11 -3.39 -10.38
C ALA A 522 -2.76 -4.41 -9.27
N PRO A 523 -3.01 -4.10 -7.98
CA PRO A 523 -2.85 -5.09 -6.92
C PRO A 523 -3.63 -6.37 -7.22
N VAL A 524 -3.04 -7.54 -6.94
CA VAL A 524 -3.66 -8.83 -7.28
C VAL A 524 -4.89 -9.10 -6.41
N PHE A 525 -4.91 -8.60 -5.16
CA PHE A 525 -6.06 -8.79 -4.27
C PHE A 525 -7.38 -8.28 -4.88
N GLY A 526 -7.30 -7.22 -5.71
CA GLY A 526 -8.45 -6.63 -6.37
C GLY A 526 -9.22 -7.61 -7.28
N PHE A 527 -8.57 -8.69 -7.74
CA PHE A 527 -9.19 -9.67 -8.63
C PHE A 527 -10.43 -10.32 -8.00
N ASP A 528 -10.32 -10.83 -6.77
CA ASP A 528 -11.47 -11.40 -6.03
C ASP A 528 -12.40 -10.30 -5.50
N VAL A 529 -11.81 -9.25 -4.92
CA VAL A 529 -12.54 -8.18 -4.24
C VAL A 529 -13.46 -7.43 -5.21
N SER A 530 -13.01 -7.15 -6.44
CA SER A 530 -13.85 -6.48 -7.43
C SER A 530 -15.11 -7.29 -7.78
N VAL A 531 -15.03 -8.63 -7.77
CA VAL A 531 -16.19 -9.50 -7.95
C VAL A 531 -17.08 -9.52 -6.71
N GLN A 532 -16.51 -9.63 -5.50
CA GLN A 532 -17.29 -9.53 -4.26
C GLN A 532 -18.09 -8.21 -4.23
N LYS A 533 -17.45 -7.10 -4.59
CA LYS A 533 -18.08 -5.78 -4.69
C LYS A 533 -19.24 -5.74 -5.69
N ALA A 534 -19.01 -6.24 -6.90
CA ALA A 534 -20.04 -6.32 -7.93
C ALA A 534 -21.24 -7.17 -7.44
N ARG A 535 -20.97 -8.38 -6.92
CA ARG A 535 -21.99 -9.28 -6.38
C ARG A 535 -22.76 -8.65 -5.22
N THR A 536 -22.10 -7.90 -4.34
CA THR A 536 -22.75 -7.24 -3.22
C THR A 536 -23.74 -6.18 -3.70
N ALA A 537 -23.33 -5.29 -4.62
CA ALA A 537 -24.25 -4.29 -5.19
C ALA A 537 -25.43 -4.92 -5.93
N ALA A 538 -25.19 -5.97 -6.74
CA ALA A 538 -26.26 -6.71 -7.41
C ALA A 538 -27.21 -7.38 -6.40
N PHE A 539 -26.67 -8.04 -5.38
CA PHE A 539 -27.43 -8.79 -4.40
C PHE A 539 -28.33 -7.89 -3.56
N TYR A 540 -27.80 -6.83 -2.93
CA TYR A 540 -28.61 -5.96 -2.07
C TYR A 540 -29.65 -5.15 -2.86
N SER A 541 -29.40 -4.88 -4.14
CA SER A 541 -30.37 -4.22 -5.03
C SER A 541 -31.41 -5.21 -5.59
N ASN A 542 -31.23 -6.51 -5.39
CA ASN A 542 -32.12 -7.54 -5.91
C ASN A 542 -33.41 -7.62 -5.07
N ARG A 543 -34.55 -7.83 -5.75
CA ARG A 543 -35.85 -7.96 -5.09
C ARG A 543 -35.97 -9.11 -4.09
N ASN A 544 -35.10 -10.11 -4.20
CA ASN A 544 -35.11 -11.31 -3.38
C ASN A 544 -34.08 -11.29 -2.25
N ALA A 545 -33.29 -10.22 -2.07
CA ALA A 545 -32.17 -10.17 -1.13
C ALA A 545 -32.56 -10.59 0.31
N GLY A 546 -33.61 -9.98 0.87
CA GLY A 546 -34.11 -10.30 2.21
C GLY A 546 -34.67 -11.71 2.32
N ALA A 547 -35.32 -12.23 1.28
CA ALA A 547 -35.84 -13.59 1.25
C ALA A 547 -34.70 -14.62 1.22
N LEU A 548 -33.66 -14.38 0.42
CA LEU A 548 -32.47 -15.23 0.33
C LEU A 548 -31.68 -15.24 1.64
N LEU A 549 -31.47 -14.07 2.27
CA LEU A 549 -30.85 -14.00 3.59
C LEU A 549 -31.63 -14.80 4.64
N ARG A 550 -32.96 -14.68 4.66
CA ARG A 550 -33.81 -15.46 5.59
C ARG A 550 -33.71 -16.96 5.33
N ALA A 551 -33.79 -17.38 4.07
CA ALA A 551 -33.68 -18.79 3.69
C ALA A 551 -32.31 -19.39 4.07
N ALA A 552 -31.25 -18.58 4.02
CA ALA A 552 -29.91 -18.97 4.44
C ALA A 552 -29.67 -18.90 5.96
N GLY A 553 -30.68 -18.52 6.77
CA GLY A 553 -30.59 -18.46 8.23
C GLY A 553 -30.16 -17.10 8.80
N PHE A 554 -30.01 -16.06 7.97
CA PHE A 554 -29.55 -14.72 8.35
C PHE A 554 -30.70 -13.71 8.50
N GLY A 555 -31.90 -14.20 8.87
CA GLY A 555 -33.10 -13.37 8.98
C GLY A 555 -33.01 -12.24 10.00
N SER A 556 -32.22 -12.42 11.07
CA SER A 556 -32.01 -11.38 12.10
C SER A 556 -31.39 -10.10 11.53
N TYR A 557 -30.50 -10.20 10.53
CA TYR A 557 -29.93 -9.05 9.83
C TYR A 557 -31.00 -8.32 9.01
N VAL A 558 -31.92 -9.07 8.39
CA VAL A 558 -33.06 -8.51 7.65
C VAL A 558 -34.01 -7.79 8.60
N ASP A 559 -34.27 -8.35 9.78
CA ASP A 559 -35.12 -7.74 10.81
C ASP A 559 -34.51 -6.44 11.35
N ARG A 560 -33.19 -6.41 11.61
CA ARG A 560 -32.49 -5.18 12.02
C ARG A 560 -32.54 -4.09 10.95
N ALA A 561 -32.29 -4.44 9.69
CA ALA A 561 -32.41 -3.50 8.58
C ALA A 561 -33.85 -2.96 8.45
N ALA A 562 -34.86 -3.82 8.57
CA ALA A 562 -36.26 -3.41 8.51
C ALA A 562 -36.67 -2.49 9.67
N ALA A 563 -36.16 -2.72 10.88
CA ALA A 563 -36.35 -1.84 12.04
C ALA A 563 -35.76 -0.45 11.80
N ASP A 564 -34.69 -0.38 11.00
CA ASP A 564 -34.06 0.86 10.54
C ASP A 564 -34.74 1.49 9.31
N GLY A 565 -35.88 0.95 8.87
CA GLY A 565 -36.63 1.42 7.71
C GLY A 565 -36.03 1.01 6.36
N LEU A 566 -35.01 0.14 6.37
CA LEU A 566 -34.31 -0.32 5.18
C LEU A 566 -34.91 -1.64 4.68
N ARG A 567 -35.51 -1.62 3.49
CA ARG A 567 -36.10 -2.79 2.86
C ARG A 567 -35.09 -3.46 1.93
N LEU A 568 -34.95 -4.78 2.04
CA LEU A 568 -34.09 -5.61 1.18
C LEU A 568 -34.93 -6.36 0.14
N ASP A 569 -35.75 -5.61 -0.60
CA ASP A 569 -36.74 -6.11 -1.55
C ASP A 569 -36.65 -5.44 -2.93
N GLY A 570 -35.49 -4.86 -3.24
CA GLY A 570 -35.21 -4.22 -4.53
C GLY A 570 -35.79 -2.81 -4.67
N SER A 571 -36.40 -2.26 -3.62
CA SER A 571 -36.84 -0.86 -3.57
C SER A 571 -35.69 0.14 -3.43
N VAL A 572 -34.47 -0.34 -3.15
CA VAL A 572 -33.27 0.48 -2.98
C VAL A 572 -32.14 -0.08 -3.86
N ALA A 573 -31.49 0.80 -4.62
CA ALA A 573 -30.26 0.51 -5.34
C ALA A 573 -29.05 0.78 -4.41
N PHE A 574 -28.33 -0.29 -4.08
CA PHE A 574 -27.23 -0.29 -3.12
C PHE A 574 -25.86 -0.28 -3.81
N THR A 575 -24.93 0.48 -3.23
CA THR A 575 -23.48 0.38 -3.49
C THR A 575 -22.79 -0.21 -2.26
N ASP A 576 -21.57 -0.70 -2.40
CA ASP A 576 -20.78 -1.13 -1.24
C ASP A 576 -20.45 0.02 -0.30
N ARG A 577 -20.49 1.28 -0.75
CA ARG A 577 -20.36 2.41 0.15
C ARG A 577 -21.56 2.48 1.10
N ALA A 578 -22.78 2.28 0.60
CA ALA A 578 -23.98 2.23 1.44
C ALA A 578 -23.96 1.00 2.36
N GLY A 579 -23.64 -0.18 1.80
CA GLY A 579 -23.55 -1.44 2.56
C GLY A 579 -22.48 -1.36 3.65
N GLY A 580 -21.29 -0.89 3.31
CA GLY A 580 -20.19 -0.67 4.25
C GLY A 580 -20.52 0.29 5.37
N PHE A 581 -21.23 1.38 5.05
CA PHE A 581 -21.72 2.32 6.05
C PHE A 581 -22.70 1.66 7.05
N LEU A 582 -23.52 0.70 6.61
CA LEU A 582 -24.44 -0.08 7.46
C LEU A 582 -23.78 -1.25 8.19
N SER A 583 -22.53 -1.59 7.85
CA SER A 583 -21.72 -2.66 8.45
C SER A 583 -20.73 -2.12 9.48
N ARG A 584 -20.93 -0.90 9.99
CA ARG A 584 -20.03 -0.27 10.97
C ARG A 584 -20.41 -0.65 12.41
N PRO A 585 -19.43 -0.95 13.29
CA PRO A 585 -19.69 -1.21 14.71
C PRO A 585 -20.10 0.07 15.46
N PHE A 586 -19.78 1.24 14.90
CA PHE A 586 -20.28 2.54 15.32
C PHE A 586 -21.05 3.16 14.15
N TYR A 587 -22.38 3.20 14.22
CA TYR A 587 -23.22 3.73 13.14
C TYR A 587 -23.92 5.04 13.55
N PRO A 588 -23.92 6.12 12.74
CA PRO A 588 -23.07 6.37 11.57
C PRO A 588 -21.58 6.21 11.84
N ASP A 589 -20.82 5.93 10.77
CA ASP A 589 -19.40 5.59 10.85
C ASP A 589 -18.61 6.53 11.77
N GLY A 590 -17.90 5.95 12.74
CA GLY A 590 -16.99 6.65 13.63
C GLY A 590 -17.65 7.39 14.79
N LEU A 591 -18.97 7.29 14.99
CA LEU A 591 -19.64 7.92 16.13
C LEU A 591 -19.65 6.98 17.34
N ASN A 592 -18.58 7.00 18.15
CA ASN A 592 -18.30 6.05 19.24
C ASN A 592 -19.42 5.76 20.28
N PRO A 593 -20.36 6.65 20.64
CA PRO A 593 -21.44 6.25 21.55
C PRO A 593 -22.58 5.49 20.87
N ASN A 594 -22.55 5.38 19.54
CA ASN A 594 -23.68 4.84 18.80
C ASN A 594 -23.64 3.31 18.68
N PRO A 595 -24.81 2.66 18.66
CA PRO A 595 -24.91 1.23 18.41
C PRO A 595 -24.45 0.87 17.00
N ALA A 596 -24.19 -0.41 16.79
CA ALA A 596 -23.81 -0.94 15.49
C ALA A 596 -24.89 -0.75 14.41
N GLY A 597 -24.44 -0.68 13.16
CA GLY A 597 -25.31 -0.74 12.00
C GLY A 597 -25.97 -2.11 11.85
N PRO A 598 -27.06 -2.22 11.07
CA PRO A 598 -27.86 -3.44 11.01
C PRO A 598 -27.11 -4.68 10.48
N PHE A 599 -25.98 -4.48 9.79
CA PHE A 599 -25.15 -5.57 9.25
C PHE A 599 -23.90 -5.87 10.07
N SER A 600 -23.64 -5.11 11.15
CA SER A 600 -22.47 -5.29 12.01
C SER A 600 -22.79 -6.07 13.29
N ARG A 601 -21.73 -6.51 13.97
CA ARG A 601 -21.75 -6.82 15.41
C ARG A 601 -21.66 -5.53 16.24
N GLU A 602 -22.19 -5.59 17.46
CA GLU A 602 -21.94 -4.55 18.47
C GLU A 602 -20.46 -4.52 18.85
N ILE A 603 -19.93 -3.35 19.20
CA ILE A 603 -18.49 -3.18 19.48
C ILE A 603 -17.97 -4.14 20.58
N THR A 604 -18.81 -4.56 21.51
CA THR A 604 -18.46 -5.52 22.57
C THR A 604 -18.19 -6.93 22.05
N GLU A 605 -18.71 -7.28 20.87
CA GLU A 605 -18.50 -8.57 20.20
C GLU A 605 -17.63 -8.44 18.95
N TRP A 606 -17.58 -7.24 18.38
CA TRP A 606 -16.90 -6.95 17.12
C TRP A 606 -15.39 -7.15 17.22
N SER A 607 -14.82 -7.65 16.14
CA SER A 607 -13.38 -7.60 15.88
C SER A 607 -13.14 -7.66 14.38
N VAL A 608 -11.88 -7.49 13.96
CA VAL A 608 -11.44 -7.75 12.56
C VAL A 608 -11.68 -9.20 12.11
N PHE A 609 -11.99 -10.10 13.04
CA PHE A 609 -12.34 -11.50 12.80
C PHE A 609 -13.80 -11.83 13.19
N ASN A 610 -14.64 -10.81 13.42
CA ASN A 610 -16.06 -10.93 13.74
C ASN A 610 -16.82 -9.64 13.38
N ASP A 611 -16.91 -9.31 12.08
CA ASP A 611 -17.47 -8.04 11.63
C ASP A 611 -19.00 -8.02 11.43
N GLY A 612 -19.65 -9.18 11.46
CA GLY A 612 -21.10 -9.30 11.33
C GLY A 612 -21.48 -10.12 10.12
N LEU A 613 -22.37 -9.59 9.28
CA LEU A 613 -22.97 -10.34 8.18
C LEU A 613 -21.92 -10.85 7.18
N GLN A 614 -20.84 -10.08 6.94
CA GLN A 614 -19.79 -10.49 6.01
C GLN A 614 -19.15 -11.81 6.44
N LEU A 615 -18.66 -11.90 7.68
CA LEU A 615 -18.16 -13.17 8.21
C LEU A 615 -19.24 -14.23 8.35
N ASP A 616 -20.41 -13.89 8.90
CA ASP A 616 -21.47 -14.88 9.18
C ASP A 616 -21.90 -15.63 7.91
N LEU A 617 -21.93 -14.94 6.76
CA LEU A 617 -22.22 -15.55 5.46
C LEU A 617 -21.19 -16.62 5.06
N VAL A 618 -19.93 -16.45 5.44
CA VAL A 618 -18.82 -17.29 4.97
C VAL A 618 -18.29 -18.29 5.99
N LYS A 619 -18.50 -18.05 7.28
CA LYS A 619 -17.83 -18.79 8.38
C LYS A 619 -17.94 -20.30 8.24
N THR A 620 -19.14 -20.84 8.06
CA THR A 620 -19.37 -22.29 8.00
C THR A 620 -18.60 -22.94 6.84
N ASN A 621 -18.69 -22.37 5.64
CA ASN A 621 -18.05 -22.94 4.46
C ASN A 621 -16.56 -22.62 4.39
N LEU A 622 -16.10 -21.52 4.99
CA LEU A 622 -14.69 -21.24 5.19
C LEU A 622 -14.04 -22.34 6.04
N LEU A 623 -14.64 -22.69 7.18
CA LEU A 623 -14.12 -23.76 8.04
C LEU A 623 -14.14 -25.13 7.33
N ALA A 624 -15.17 -25.41 6.53
CA ALA A 624 -15.21 -26.60 5.69
C ALA A 624 -14.09 -26.59 4.63
N ALA A 625 -13.86 -25.47 3.95
CA ALA A 625 -12.80 -25.33 2.95
C ALA A 625 -11.39 -25.46 3.56
N LEU A 626 -11.18 -24.91 4.76
CA LEU A 626 -9.95 -25.07 5.54
C LEU A 626 -9.67 -26.54 5.92
N SER A 627 -10.71 -27.38 6.00
CA SER A 627 -10.58 -28.83 6.21
C SER A 627 -10.54 -29.64 4.89
N GLY A 628 -10.49 -28.96 3.74
CA GLY A 628 -10.33 -29.58 2.42
C GLY A 628 -11.62 -29.78 1.62
N ALA A 629 -12.76 -29.28 2.09
CA ALA A 629 -14.00 -29.37 1.34
C ALA A 629 -13.98 -28.41 0.12
N ASN A 630 -14.45 -28.89 -1.03
CA ASN A 630 -14.66 -28.06 -2.22
C ASN A 630 -16.06 -27.44 -2.17
N VAL A 631 -16.18 -26.27 -1.55
CA VAL A 631 -17.43 -25.54 -1.34
C VAL A 631 -17.25 -24.07 -1.69
N ASN A 632 -18.33 -23.42 -2.15
CA ASN A 632 -18.38 -21.97 -2.28
C ASN A 632 -18.43 -21.31 -0.90
N CYS A 633 -18.01 -20.06 -0.78
CA CYS A 633 -17.95 -19.37 0.51
C CYS A 633 -19.33 -19.18 1.16
N THR A 634 -20.42 -19.10 0.41
CA THR A 634 -21.76 -18.95 1.01
C THR A 634 -22.73 -20.02 0.52
N SER A 635 -23.83 -20.18 1.24
CA SER A 635 -24.99 -20.98 0.82
C SER A 635 -25.93 -20.22 -0.11
N ILE A 636 -25.71 -18.91 -0.31
CA ILE A 636 -26.52 -18.06 -1.20
C ILE A 636 -25.91 -18.12 -2.60
N PRO A 637 -26.61 -18.67 -3.61
CA PRO A 637 -26.04 -18.89 -4.95
C PRO A 637 -25.49 -17.62 -5.60
N ASN A 638 -26.07 -16.45 -5.29
CA ASN A 638 -25.66 -15.16 -5.82
C ASN A 638 -24.33 -14.63 -5.27
N LEU A 639 -23.83 -15.22 -4.17
CA LEU A 639 -22.67 -14.72 -3.42
C LEU A 639 -21.60 -15.82 -3.23
N PRO A 640 -21.14 -16.53 -4.28
CA PRO A 640 -20.31 -17.71 -4.09
C PRO A 640 -18.90 -17.41 -3.52
N ASN A 641 -18.42 -16.16 -3.60
CA ASN A 641 -17.21 -15.70 -2.89
C ASN A 641 -17.50 -14.72 -1.73
N GLY A 642 -18.75 -14.60 -1.27
CA GLY A 642 -19.13 -13.69 -0.19
C GLY A 642 -19.51 -12.27 -0.65
N ILE A 643 -19.46 -11.32 0.29
CA ILE A 643 -19.76 -9.89 0.08
C ILE A 643 -18.55 -9.03 0.45
N GLN A 644 -18.55 -7.77 0.01
CA GLN A 644 -17.61 -6.75 0.46
C GLN A 644 -18.33 -5.55 1.07
N ILE A 645 -17.72 -4.93 2.07
CA ILE A 645 -18.32 -3.84 2.86
C ILE A 645 -17.50 -2.54 2.81
N PHE A 646 -16.83 -2.26 1.69
CA PHE A 646 -16.16 -0.98 1.43
C PHE A 646 -16.33 -0.53 -0.03
N PRO A 647 -16.25 0.79 -0.31
CA PRO A 647 -16.70 1.40 -1.56
C PRO A 647 -16.03 0.86 -2.83
N GLY A 648 -16.70 1.01 -3.97
CA GLY A 648 -16.17 0.60 -5.28
C GLY A 648 -17.14 -0.17 -6.19
N SER A 649 -18.45 -0.06 -6.01
CA SER A 649 -19.43 -0.74 -6.87
C SER A 649 -20.66 0.09 -7.17
N VAL A 650 -21.32 -0.23 -8.29
CA VAL A 650 -22.58 0.36 -8.72
C VAL A 650 -23.48 -0.74 -9.30
N PRO A 651 -24.76 -0.82 -8.89
CA PRO A 651 -25.73 -1.72 -9.51
C PRO A 651 -26.16 -1.16 -10.87
N LEU A 652 -26.30 -2.04 -11.86
CA LEU A 652 -26.57 -1.68 -13.25
C LEU A 652 -28.04 -1.91 -13.59
N TYR A 653 -28.68 -0.93 -14.23
CA TYR A 653 -30.08 -0.96 -14.60
C TYR A 653 -30.29 -0.71 -16.10
N LYS A 654 -31.27 -1.40 -16.70
CA LYS A 654 -31.83 -1.05 -18.02
C LYS A 654 -33.34 -0.93 -17.91
N ASN A 655 -33.91 0.13 -18.46
CA ASN A 655 -35.35 0.37 -18.45
C ASN A 655 -35.97 0.29 -17.03
N GLY A 656 -35.21 0.69 -16.00
CA GLY A 656 -35.63 0.63 -14.60
C GLY A 656 -35.55 -0.75 -13.94
N GLU A 657 -35.12 -1.79 -14.67
CA GLU A 657 -34.87 -3.13 -14.14
C GLU A 657 -33.40 -3.32 -13.79
N LEU A 658 -33.11 -3.93 -12.64
CA LEU A 658 -31.75 -4.36 -12.28
C LEU A 658 -31.30 -5.45 -13.25
N VAL A 659 -30.11 -5.30 -13.83
CA VAL A 659 -29.55 -6.23 -14.84
C VAL A 659 -28.17 -6.79 -14.45
N GLY A 660 -27.57 -6.27 -13.39
CA GLY A 660 -26.26 -6.71 -12.91
C GLY A 660 -25.60 -5.67 -12.02
N ALA A 661 -24.28 -5.71 -11.94
CA ALA A 661 -23.48 -4.71 -11.24
C ALA A 661 -22.04 -4.66 -11.78
N ILE A 662 -21.37 -3.54 -11.56
CA ILE A 662 -19.93 -3.37 -11.72
C ILE A 662 -19.27 -3.23 -10.35
N GLY A 663 -18.08 -3.81 -10.19
CA GLY A 663 -17.22 -3.66 -9.02
C GLY A 663 -15.77 -3.39 -9.41
N ILE A 664 -15.11 -2.53 -8.65
CA ILE A 664 -13.76 -2.02 -8.89
C ILE A 664 -12.92 -2.19 -7.61
N SER A 665 -11.69 -2.67 -7.73
CA SER A 665 -10.77 -2.71 -6.59
C SER A 665 -9.30 -2.61 -7.00
N GLY A 666 -8.56 -1.70 -6.36
CA GLY A 666 -7.11 -1.65 -6.49
C GLY A 666 -6.45 -0.58 -5.63
N ASP A 667 -6.50 0.69 -6.06
CA ASP A 667 -5.75 1.75 -5.39
C ASP A 667 -6.46 2.40 -4.19
N GLY A 668 -7.62 3.02 -4.40
CA GLY A 668 -8.26 3.80 -3.35
C GLY A 668 -9.77 3.76 -3.48
N VAL A 669 -10.46 3.79 -2.34
CA VAL A 669 -11.92 3.57 -2.33
C VAL A 669 -12.70 4.71 -3.00
N GLU A 670 -12.20 5.95 -2.98
CA GLU A 670 -12.78 7.02 -3.81
C GLU A 670 -12.45 6.87 -5.30
N GLN A 671 -11.26 6.35 -5.66
CA GLN A 671 -10.94 6.02 -7.05
C GLN A 671 -11.83 4.89 -7.56
N ASP A 672 -12.03 3.84 -6.76
CA ASP A 672 -12.91 2.72 -7.10
C ASP A 672 -14.35 3.19 -7.35
N ASP A 673 -14.87 4.10 -6.53
CA ASP A 673 -16.19 4.73 -6.74
C ASP A 673 -16.25 5.56 -8.02
N LEU A 674 -15.24 6.38 -8.31
CA LEU A 674 -15.20 7.19 -9.53
C LEU A 674 -15.18 6.30 -10.78
N ILE A 675 -14.36 5.25 -10.75
CA ILE A 675 -14.21 4.31 -11.86
C ILE A 675 -15.47 3.46 -12.04
N SER A 676 -16.11 3.02 -10.95
CA SER A 676 -17.37 2.25 -11.02
C SER A 676 -18.51 3.10 -11.56
N ALA A 677 -18.58 4.39 -11.18
CA ALA A 677 -19.53 5.35 -11.74
C ALA A 677 -19.33 5.55 -13.25
N ALA A 678 -18.09 5.67 -13.71
CA ALA A 678 -17.78 5.80 -15.13
C ALA A 678 -18.17 4.55 -15.93
N GLY A 679 -17.88 3.35 -15.39
CA GLY A 679 -18.31 2.09 -15.99
C GLY A 679 -19.83 1.93 -16.06
N ALA A 680 -20.56 2.44 -15.06
CA ALA A 680 -22.02 2.38 -15.01
C ALA A 680 -22.72 3.42 -15.91
N ASN A 681 -21.99 4.26 -16.65
CA ASN A 681 -22.59 5.32 -17.48
C ASN A 681 -23.47 4.75 -18.60
N GLY A 682 -24.77 5.08 -18.56
CA GLY A 682 -25.81 4.53 -19.43
C GLY A 682 -26.56 3.33 -18.82
N TYR A 683 -26.20 2.93 -17.60
CA TYR A 683 -26.79 1.81 -16.84
C TYR A 683 -27.07 2.23 -15.40
N GLU A 684 -27.20 3.52 -15.11
CA GLU A 684 -27.32 4.02 -13.76
C GLU A 684 -28.67 3.63 -13.13
N PRO A 685 -28.71 3.37 -11.80
CA PRO A 685 -29.97 3.18 -11.12
C PRO A 685 -30.82 4.45 -11.18
N PRO A 686 -32.16 4.32 -11.28
CA PRO A 686 -33.08 5.45 -11.17
C PRO A 686 -32.80 6.24 -9.90
N ALA A 687 -32.69 7.57 -10.03
CA ALA A 687 -32.29 8.44 -8.92
C ALA A 687 -33.20 8.29 -7.67
N ALA A 688 -34.49 8.06 -7.89
CA ALA A 688 -35.49 7.94 -6.83
C ALA A 688 -35.30 6.71 -5.91
N ILE A 689 -34.57 5.68 -6.35
CA ILE A 689 -34.34 4.47 -5.56
C ILE A 689 -32.90 4.33 -5.07
N ARG A 690 -32.03 5.31 -5.34
CA ARG A 690 -30.63 5.24 -4.88
C ARG A 690 -30.56 5.25 -3.36
N ALA A 691 -29.58 4.55 -2.79
CA ALA A 691 -29.38 4.50 -1.35
C ALA A 691 -29.27 5.90 -0.70
N ASP A 692 -28.75 6.91 -1.42
CA ASP A 692 -28.71 8.30 -0.94
C ASP A 692 -30.06 9.00 -0.80
N GLN A 693 -31.17 8.35 -1.17
CA GLN A 693 -32.53 8.79 -0.86
C GLN A 693 -33.04 8.22 0.48
N ILE A 694 -32.31 7.30 1.09
CA ILE A 694 -32.71 6.61 2.30
C ILE A 694 -32.06 7.24 3.53
N ILE A 695 -32.86 7.43 4.57
CA ILE A 695 -32.41 7.92 5.87
C ILE A 695 -32.57 6.79 6.89
N VAL A 696 -31.47 6.41 7.53
CA VAL A 696 -31.42 5.40 8.59
C VAL A 696 -30.94 6.06 9.86
N ARG A 697 -31.74 5.96 10.94
CA ARG A 697 -31.50 6.60 12.25
C ARG A 697 -31.11 8.08 12.15
N GLY A 698 -31.79 8.82 11.28
CA GLY A 698 -31.56 10.26 11.06
C GLY A 698 -30.35 10.62 10.18
N THR A 699 -29.64 9.63 9.62
CA THR A 699 -28.51 9.85 8.72
C THR A 699 -28.79 9.33 7.32
N ARG A 700 -28.51 10.15 6.31
CA ARG A 700 -28.63 9.77 4.90
C ARG A 700 -27.54 8.78 4.54
N LEU A 701 -27.91 7.67 3.89
CA LEU A 701 -26.89 6.71 3.42
C LEU A 701 -26.05 7.35 2.30
N PRO A 702 -24.75 7.02 2.23
CA PRO A 702 -23.93 7.43 1.10
C PRO A 702 -24.22 6.57 -0.14
N PHE A 703 -24.03 7.11 -1.34
CA PHE A 703 -24.10 6.34 -2.59
C PHE A 703 -22.71 6.18 -3.22
N LEU A 704 -22.08 7.28 -3.65
CA LEU A 704 -20.71 7.31 -4.18
C LEU A 704 -19.97 8.54 -3.64
N LYS A 705 -18.64 8.47 -3.57
CA LYS A 705 -17.79 9.61 -3.21
C LYS A 705 -16.55 9.63 -4.09
N PHE A 706 -16.26 10.78 -4.67
CA PHE A 706 -15.16 10.94 -5.63
C PHE A 706 -13.96 11.68 -5.01
N PRO A 707 -12.74 11.48 -5.54
CA PRO A 707 -11.57 12.23 -5.13
C PRO A 707 -11.75 13.73 -5.44
N ARG A 708 -11.27 14.61 -4.55
CA ARG A 708 -11.33 16.08 -4.76
C ARG A 708 -10.54 16.55 -5.99
N SER A 709 -9.44 15.85 -6.29
CA SER A 709 -8.55 16.13 -7.43
C SER A 709 -8.28 14.81 -8.15
N PRO A 710 -9.22 14.36 -9.01
CA PRO A 710 -9.18 13.02 -9.57
C PRO A 710 -8.27 12.91 -10.79
N ASN A 711 -7.94 14.00 -11.47
CA ASN A 711 -7.16 13.97 -12.71
C ASN A 711 -5.65 13.90 -12.43
N LEU A 712 -4.93 13.31 -13.39
CA LEU A 712 -3.47 13.25 -13.43
C LEU A 712 -2.80 14.60 -13.70
#